data_AF-A0A4U1C4B1-F1
#
_entry.id   AF-A0A4U1C4B1-F1
#
_cell.length_a   1.000
_cell.length_b   1.000
_cell.length_c   1.000
_cell.angle_alpha   90.00
_cell.angle_beta   90.00
_cell.angle_gamma   90.00
#
_symmetry.space_group_name_H-M   'P 1'
#
loop_
_entity.id
_entity.type
_entity.pdbx_description
1 polymer ?
#
loop_
_entity_poly.entity_id
_entity_poly.type
_entity_poly.pdbx_seq_one_letter_code
_entity_poly.pdbx_strand_id
1 'polypeptide(L)'
;MYRSTSKFYRIIVMIILLGLLLTTAYAQKKILFVTSNQELYGNSKIAAANHFEEIVIPYDIFIKAGYLVHFISPKGGAIPIGYINSSDSIQKKYLYDSFFMDKLEHTLKPSAIKAEDYSAIFYTGGGAAMFGVAEDSTIQNIAREIYNQNGVVSAICHGTAGLAYFKDNSGRSLYSGKKITGFPNKFENTAAAYYKTFPFAIDEAIKTNEGNFVYSNEGWDAFTVVDGRFVTGQDPSSASKMAYQIITLIEAGTSQINKETTKNLDKVFAEWDNAPDKPGVSAALIKNGEVLYQKGFGSANVNTQSPVTADTKFQIGTMSRQFTAFAVLLLEEQGKLSLADDVRKYIPQLPDYGHIITIKHLLSQSSGLADFAALKDITGWRDKDFFTQQDALNLIFQQKKLNYIPGTQFHPTASGLILLTEVIKKITGQTLAGFSQQHIFEPMGMNNTLFLDDNEAILANMAVSYQIGKDGLKYNRINHSITGTTNLYTSAADLSRWYLNFENPKVGSKKLIETLNSPVTLNDGTTTYNPTAGKFLYGQQYQHAERGVIKYWTYGLEGGYASNIFIFPEQKVTSFALGNNNRYNGSLAMGMATEVLGDIFPEPANIDYAKLKTLKLTRQQLETYSGNYWDNELIAGLKLYVANDTLRYQILGSNEVSSLVPISEKNFQMVVDGDDVIMVKFRKEGATMKVAYTSGDSDEYVYEAYNPIKYDNTALNEFTGVFYNEALNTTYNLSQNEKGLFTSNRNQSVIDLTSIQTDMFLSNARNIASIRYTRDNQKKITGFYINSDRVKNLFFEKIKR
;
A
#
# COMPACT_ATOMS: atom_id res chain seq x y z
N MET A 1 -19.78 12.71 59.08
CA MET A 1 -18.59 11.91 59.42
C MET A 1 -18.03 11.34 58.13
N TYR A 2 -16.86 11.84 57.72
CA TYR A 2 -15.83 11.27 56.82
C TYR A 2 -16.19 10.53 55.51
N ARG A 3 -15.74 11.16 54.40
CA ARG A 3 -15.02 10.62 53.21
C ARG A 3 -15.75 9.55 52.33
N SER A 4 -15.61 9.50 51.01
CA SER A 4 -14.49 9.91 50.17
C SER A 4 -14.92 10.23 48.72
N THR A 5 -14.48 11.41 48.31
CA THR A 5 -14.27 12.07 47.01
C THR A 5 -13.57 11.26 45.89
N SER A 6 -13.89 9.97 45.70
CA SER A 6 -13.15 9.10 44.78
C SER A 6 -13.64 9.07 43.31
N LYS A 7 -14.93 9.29 43.04
CA LYS A 7 -15.48 9.09 41.67
C LYS A 7 -15.35 10.31 40.75
N PHE A 8 -15.41 11.53 41.27
CA PHE A 8 -15.31 12.75 40.46
C PHE A 8 -13.86 13.02 39.99
N TYR A 9 -12.87 12.65 40.81
CA TYR A 9 -11.46 12.71 40.42
C TYR A 9 -11.10 11.69 39.33
N ARG A 10 -11.76 10.52 39.27
CA ARG A 10 -11.50 9.52 38.23
C ARG A 10 -12.02 9.93 36.85
N ILE A 11 -13.12 10.69 36.77
CA ILE A 11 -13.66 11.18 35.50
C ILE A 11 -12.83 12.36 34.97
N ILE A 12 -12.34 13.25 35.86
CA ILE A 12 -11.44 14.34 35.46
C ILE A 12 -10.04 13.82 35.11
N VAL A 13 -9.52 12.83 35.84
CA VAL A 13 -8.24 12.17 35.49
C VAL A 13 -8.35 11.34 34.21
N MET A 14 -9.51 10.75 33.89
CA MET A 14 -9.73 10.00 32.64
C MET A 14 -9.99 10.92 31.44
N ILE A 15 -10.54 12.12 31.63
CA ILE A 15 -10.62 13.18 30.58
C ILE A 15 -9.24 13.84 30.37
N ILE A 16 -8.42 13.98 31.41
CA ILE A 16 -7.04 14.45 31.31
C ILE A 16 -6.13 13.36 30.69
N LEU A 17 -6.39 12.06 30.94
CA LEU A 17 -5.70 10.94 30.29
C LEU A 17 -6.17 10.68 28.84
N LEU A 18 -7.44 10.94 28.51
CA LEU A 18 -7.89 10.96 27.11
C LEU A 18 -7.35 12.18 26.34
N GLY A 19 -7.11 13.30 27.03
CA GLY A 19 -6.43 14.48 26.46
C GLY A 19 -4.91 14.32 26.30
N LEU A 20 -4.31 13.28 26.89
CA LEU A 20 -2.87 12.99 26.82
C LEU A 20 -2.52 11.78 25.95
N LEU A 21 -3.50 11.11 25.32
CA LEU A 21 -3.29 10.01 24.38
C LEU A 21 -3.77 10.34 22.95
N LEU A 22 -4.05 11.62 22.69
CA LEU A 22 -4.47 12.19 21.41
C LEU A 22 -3.42 13.15 20.83
N THR A 23 -2.13 12.80 20.84
CA THR A 23 -1.11 13.56 20.10
C THR A 23 0.01 12.67 19.58
N THR A 24 -0.31 11.74 18.69
CA THR A 24 0.61 11.37 17.60
C THR A 24 -0.22 11.11 16.34
N ALA A 25 -1.01 12.12 15.93
CA ALA A 25 -1.25 12.32 14.50
C ALA A 25 0.11 12.55 13.84
N TYR A 26 0.29 12.29 12.53
CA TYR A 26 1.42 12.87 11.79
C TYR A 26 1.57 14.31 12.27
N ALA A 27 2.66 14.63 12.95
CA ALA A 27 2.93 16.02 13.29
C ALA A 27 3.21 16.66 11.94
N GLN A 28 2.18 17.23 11.32
CA GLN A 28 2.36 18.11 10.18
C GLN A 28 3.39 19.14 10.64
N LYS A 29 4.60 19.06 10.08
CA LYS A 29 5.76 19.78 10.62
C LYS A 29 5.39 21.26 10.70
N LYS A 30 5.47 21.83 11.90
CA LYS A 30 5.08 23.22 12.15
C LYS A 30 6.30 24.12 12.13
N ILE A 31 6.13 25.34 11.63
CA ILE A 31 7.11 26.41 11.67
C ILE A 31 6.52 27.55 12.49
N LEU A 32 7.29 28.05 13.46
CA LEU A 32 6.88 29.11 14.37
C LEU A 32 7.42 30.46 13.89
N PHE A 33 6.55 31.34 13.43
CA PHE A 33 6.91 32.71 13.07
C PHE A 33 6.84 33.60 14.30
N VAL A 34 7.94 34.30 14.58
CA VAL A 34 8.05 35.24 15.69
C VAL A 34 7.94 36.66 15.17
N THR A 35 6.94 37.37 15.66
CA THR A 35 6.60 38.75 15.32
C THR A 35 6.53 39.62 16.59
N SER A 36 6.41 40.93 16.44
CA SER A 36 6.32 41.88 17.56
C SER A 36 4.98 42.62 17.58
N ASN A 37 4.47 42.89 18.79
CA ASN A 37 3.31 43.78 19.00
C ASN A 37 3.69 45.27 19.03
N GLN A 38 4.95 45.62 18.77
CA GLN A 38 5.42 47.01 18.93
C GLN A 38 4.91 47.91 17.80
N GLU A 39 4.05 48.88 18.14
CA GLU A 39 3.45 49.83 17.18
C GLU A 39 4.31 51.08 16.91
N LEU A 40 5.23 51.42 17.80
CA LEU A 40 6.06 52.64 17.72
C LEU A 40 7.54 52.30 17.93
N TYR A 41 8.45 53.04 17.32
CA TYR A 41 9.88 52.89 17.60
C TYR A 41 10.19 53.36 19.03
N GLY A 42 10.43 52.41 19.96
CA GLY A 42 10.60 52.67 21.38
C GLY A 42 9.45 53.51 21.97
N ASN A 43 9.81 54.60 22.66
CA ASN A 43 8.86 55.58 23.20
C ASN A 43 8.62 56.79 22.27
N SER A 44 8.97 56.67 20.97
CA SER A 44 8.79 57.75 20.00
C SER A 44 7.36 57.82 19.45
N LYS A 45 7.11 58.75 18.53
CA LYS A 45 5.84 58.87 17.78
C LYS A 45 5.93 58.25 16.37
N ILE A 46 7.01 57.56 16.04
CA ILE A 46 7.26 57.00 14.70
C ILE A 46 6.69 55.59 14.70
N ALA A 47 5.78 55.28 13.76
CA ALA A 47 5.20 53.96 13.62
C ALA A 47 6.28 52.90 13.31
N ALA A 48 6.26 51.80 14.06
CA ALA A 48 7.04 50.61 13.80
C ALA A 48 6.10 49.50 13.29
N ALA A 49 6.64 48.59 12.47
CA ALA A 49 5.85 47.48 11.94
C ALA A 49 6.73 46.26 11.68
N ASN A 50 6.08 45.09 11.62
CA ASN A 50 6.67 43.87 11.07
C ASN A 50 6.68 43.97 9.54
N HIS A 51 7.73 43.47 8.90
CA HIS A 51 7.90 43.58 7.45
C HIS A 51 6.99 42.59 6.72
N PHE A 52 6.02 43.10 5.96
CA PHE A 52 4.99 42.24 5.37
C PHE A 52 5.57 41.23 4.37
N GLU A 53 6.51 41.65 3.52
CA GLU A 53 7.20 40.76 2.58
C GLU A 53 7.95 39.59 3.25
N GLU A 54 8.65 39.87 4.36
CA GLU A 54 9.42 38.88 5.11
C GLU A 54 8.54 37.90 5.88
N ILE A 55 7.25 38.22 6.02
CA ILE A 55 6.23 37.30 6.52
C ILE A 55 5.67 36.47 5.36
N VAL A 56 5.14 37.12 4.32
CA VAL A 56 4.28 36.44 3.33
C VAL A 56 5.06 35.61 2.32
N ILE A 57 6.29 36.00 1.96
CA ILE A 57 7.12 35.20 1.04
C ILE A 57 7.50 33.87 1.69
N PRO A 58 8.10 33.81 2.90
CA PRO A 58 8.39 32.55 3.56
C PRO A 58 7.12 31.75 3.87
N TYR A 59 6.04 32.41 4.31
CA TYR A 59 4.76 31.75 4.56
C TYR A 59 4.23 31.01 3.32
N ASP A 60 4.20 31.66 2.14
CA ASP A 60 3.73 31.06 0.90
C ASP A 60 4.55 29.82 0.50
N ILE A 61 5.87 29.89 0.67
CA ILE A 61 6.80 28.80 0.36
C ILE A 61 6.57 27.62 1.32
N PHE A 62 6.44 27.88 2.63
CA PHE A 62 6.25 26.84 3.63
C PHE A 62 4.90 26.12 3.48
N ILE A 63 3.81 26.83 3.24
CA ILE A 63 2.50 26.17 3.05
C ILE A 63 2.45 25.34 1.76
N LYS A 64 3.12 25.80 0.68
CA LYS A 64 3.24 25.03 -0.57
C LYS A 64 4.07 23.76 -0.39
N ALA A 65 5.06 23.81 0.50
CA ALA A 65 5.85 22.65 0.90
C ALA A 65 5.16 21.77 1.97
N GLY A 66 3.91 22.08 2.35
CA GLY A 66 3.10 21.25 3.24
C GLY A 66 3.22 21.54 4.74
N TYR A 67 3.99 22.56 5.14
CA TYR A 67 4.18 22.95 6.54
C TYR A 67 2.99 23.76 7.08
N LEU A 68 2.67 23.59 8.37
CA LEU A 68 1.80 24.54 9.09
C LEU A 68 2.63 25.68 9.64
N VAL A 69 2.11 26.90 9.54
CA VAL A 69 2.75 28.08 10.12
C VAL A 69 1.85 28.68 11.21
N HIS A 70 2.42 28.83 12.41
CA HIS A 70 1.80 29.57 13.52
C HIS A 70 2.56 30.87 13.75
N PHE A 71 1.84 31.91 14.14
CA PHE A 71 2.41 33.21 14.49
C PHE A 71 2.37 33.41 15.99
N ILE A 72 3.46 33.89 16.57
CA ILE A 72 3.53 34.32 17.96
C ILE A 72 4.05 35.74 18.08
N SER A 73 3.57 36.43 19.10
CA SER A 73 4.08 37.72 19.53
C SER A 73 4.12 37.77 21.06
N PRO A 74 4.97 38.61 21.69
CA PRO A 74 5.13 38.63 23.15
C PRO A 74 3.81 38.73 23.93
N LYS A 75 2.83 39.49 23.42
CA LYS A 75 1.52 39.68 24.06
C LYS A 75 0.41 38.81 23.45
N GLY A 76 0.67 38.11 22.34
CA GLY A 76 -0.35 37.57 21.45
C GLY A 76 -1.21 38.68 20.82
N GLY A 77 -2.26 38.30 20.08
CA GLY A 77 -3.17 39.25 19.44
C GLY A 77 -2.56 39.98 18.26
N ALA A 78 -3.04 41.20 18.00
CA ALA A 78 -2.74 41.91 16.77
C ALA A 78 -1.29 42.39 16.71
N ILE A 79 -0.72 42.35 15.50
CA ILE A 79 0.61 42.89 15.21
C ILE A 79 0.53 43.97 14.13
N PRO A 80 1.33 45.04 14.22
CA PRO A 80 1.41 46.04 13.16
C PRO A 80 2.17 45.47 11.95
N ILE A 81 1.62 45.64 10.75
CA ILE A 81 2.28 45.27 9.49
C ILE A 81 2.56 46.52 8.65
N GLY A 82 3.69 46.51 7.94
CA GLY A 82 4.13 47.62 7.11
C GLY A 82 4.99 47.15 5.94
N TYR A 83 5.60 48.09 5.22
CA TYR A 83 6.45 47.78 4.06
C TYR A 83 5.70 47.02 2.95
N ILE A 84 4.42 47.36 2.76
CA ILE A 84 3.51 46.67 1.85
C ILE A 84 3.73 47.17 0.41
N ASN A 85 3.99 46.25 -0.50
CA ASN A 85 3.98 46.48 -1.93
C ASN A 85 2.79 45.75 -2.58
N SER A 86 1.66 46.43 -2.77
CA SER A 86 0.46 45.85 -3.37
C SER A 86 0.59 45.52 -4.86
N SER A 87 1.71 45.88 -5.50
CA SER A 87 2.03 45.48 -6.88
C SER A 87 2.71 44.12 -6.94
N ASP A 88 3.31 43.65 -5.84
CA ASP A 88 3.84 42.29 -5.76
C ASP A 88 2.69 41.28 -5.67
N SER A 89 2.75 40.23 -6.50
CA SER A 89 1.66 39.26 -6.63
C SER A 89 1.42 38.44 -5.35
N ILE A 90 2.48 38.13 -4.61
CA ILE A 90 2.40 37.32 -3.37
C ILE A 90 1.89 38.21 -2.24
N GLN A 91 2.46 39.41 -2.08
CA GLN A 91 1.97 40.36 -1.08
C GLN A 91 0.50 40.71 -1.32
N LYS A 92 0.11 41.00 -2.56
CA LYS A 92 -1.27 41.29 -2.91
C LYS A 92 -2.21 40.13 -2.56
N LYS A 93 -1.82 38.88 -2.86
CA LYS A 93 -2.61 37.68 -2.52
C LYS A 93 -2.94 37.64 -1.03
N TYR A 94 -1.93 37.80 -0.16
CA TYR A 94 -2.12 37.68 1.29
C TYR A 94 -2.68 38.92 1.96
N LEU A 95 -2.46 40.11 1.38
CA LEU A 95 -3.05 41.34 1.88
C LEU A 95 -4.58 41.32 1.79
N TYR A 96 -5.13 40.65 0.77
CA TYR A 96 -6.57 40.50 0.57
C TYR A 96 -7.12 39.12 0.98
N ASP A 97 -6.31 38.30 1.65
CA ASP A 97 -6.74 37.02 2.22
C ASP A 97 -7.20 37.24 3.67
N SER A 98 -8.52 37.23 3.89
CA SER A 98 -9.09 37.47 5.22
C SER A 98 -8.68 36.41 6.25
N PHE A 99 -8.46 35.16 5.83
CA PHE A 99 -8.06 34.08 6.73
C PHE A 99 -6.59 34.23 7.13
N PHE A 100 -5.74 34.65 6.21
CA PHE A 100 -4.35 34.96 6.53
C PHE A 100 -4.23 36.19 7.45
N MET A 101 -4.96 37.27 7.14
CA MET A 101 -4.95 38.49 7.94
C MET A 101 -5.47 38.25 9.37
N ASP A 102 -6.49 37.38 9.53
CA ASP A 102 -6.96 36.93 10.84
C ASP A 102 -5.85 36.30 11.70
N LYS A 103 -4.91 35.56 11.08
CA LYS A 103 -3.75 35.00 11.81
C LYS A 103 -2.80 36.08 12.34
N LEU A 104 -2.69 37.21 11.67
CA LEU A 104 -1.86 38.34 12.10
C LEU A 104 -2.58 39.22 13.14
N GLU A 105 -3.92 39.27 13.08
CA GLU A 105 -4.74 39.90 14.10
C GLU A 105 -4.81 39.07 15.40
N HIS A 106 -4.67 37.75 15.29
CA HIS A 106 -4.84 36.80 16.39
C HIS A 106 -3.61 35.91 16.61
N THR A 107 -2.42 36.52 16.70
CA THR A 107 -1.19 35.76 17.00
C THR A 107 -1.26 35.08 18.38
N LEU A 108 -0.62 33.91 18.51
CA LEU A 108 -0.59 33.16 19.75
C LEU A 108 0.29 33.83 20.80
N LYS A 109 -0.04 33.64 22.08
CA LYS A 109 0.85 33.98 23.20
C LYS A 109 1.97 32.94 23.32
N PRO A 110 3.19 33.31 23.77
CA PRO A 110 4.28 32.34 23.94
C PRO A 110 3.90 31.19 24.88
N SER A 111 3.13 31.45 25.94
CA SER A 111 2.67 30.43 26.88
C SER A 111 1.72 29.37 26.28
N ALA A 112 1.20 29.58 25.08
CA ALA A 112 0.34 28.62 24.37
C ALA A 112 1.13 27.67 23.46
N ILE A 113 2.45 27.83 23.39
CA ILE A 113 3.32 27.09 22.47
C ILE A 113 3.93 25.89 23.18
N LYS A 114 3.87 24.74 22.51
CA LYS A 114 4.64 23.55 22.85
C LYS A 114 5.79 23.43 21.86
N ALA A 115 7.02 23.62 22.31
CA ALA A 115 8.19 23.63 21.43
C ALA A 115 8.31 22.35 20.59
N GLU A 116 8.00 21.19 21.18
CA GLU A 116 8.02 19.85 20.54
C GLU A 116 7.21 19.73 19.25
N ASP A 117 6.22 20.61 19.04
CA ASP A 117 5.41 20.60 17.81
C ASP A 117 6.12 21.20 16.59
N TYR A 118 7.27 21.89 16.79
CA TYR A 118 7.88 22.75 15.77
C TYR A 118 9.23 22.25 15.29
N SER A 119 9.38 22.18 13.97
CA SER A 119 10.63 21.81 13.29
C SER A 119 11.53 23.02 13.04
N ALA A 120 11.00 24.24 13.10
CA ALA A 120 11.76 25.46 12.99
C ALA A 120 11.09 26.64 13.71
N ILE A 121 11.93 27.59 14.12
CA ILE A 121 11.52 28.92 14.58
C ILE A 121 12.12 29.97 13.66
N PHE A 122 11.31 30.91 13.21
CA PHE A 122 11.66 31.94 12.24
C PHE A 122 11.31 33.34 12.76
N TYR A 123 12.32 34.15 13.03
CA TYR A 123 12.16 35.54 13.45
C TYR A 123 12.02 36.46 12.23
N THR A 124 10.84 37.05 12.08
CA THR A 124 10.53 37.99 10.98
C THR A 124 11.09 39.38 11.31
N GLY A 125 11.47 40.16 10.30
CA GLY A 125 12.03 41.50 10.50
C GLY A 125 11.03 42.65 10.41
N GLY A 126 11.56 43.83 10.09
CA GLY A 126 10.88 45.12 10.25
C GLY A 126 11.22 45.81 11.58
N GLY A 127 10.98 47.13 11.65
CA GLY A 127 11.38 47.94 12.80
C GLY A 127 10.78 47.49 14.15
N ALA A 128 9.60 46.86 14.14
CA ALA A 128 8.97 46.35 15.36
C ALA A 128 9.76 45.18 15.98
N ALA A 129 10.47 44.38 15.18
CA ALA A 129 11.20 43.20 15.63
C ALA A 129 12.34 43.53 16.61
N MET A 130 12.81 44.78 16.62
CA MET A 130 13.82 45.28 17.56
C MET A 130 13.32 45.35 19.01
N PHE A 131 12.02 45.18 19.28
CA PHE A 131 11.42 45.44 20.58
C PHE A 131 10.57 44.26 21.07
N GLY A 132 10.83 43.83 22.31
CA GLY A 132 9.99 42.92 23.08
C GLY A 132 10.20 41.44 22.74
N VAL A 133 10.76 41.11 21.58
CA VAL A 133 10.99 39.72 21.15
C VAL A 133 12.25 39.14 21.80
N ALA A 134 13.36 39.89 21.81
CA ALA A 134 14.61 39.42 22.40
C ALA A 134 14.47 39.24 23.92
N GLU A 135 13.80 40.18 24.58
CA GLU A 135 13.61 40.25 26.04
C GLU A 135 12.63 39.19 26.57
N ASP A 136 11.75 38.63 25.73
CA ASP A 136 10.76 37.66 26.16
C ASP A 136 11.41 36.30 26.46
N SER A 137 11.62 36.02 27.75
CA SER A 137 12.24 34.79 28.21
C SER A 137 11.48 33.52 27.82
N THR A 138 10.17 33.61 27.57
CA THR A 138 9.37 32.46 27.13
C THR A 138 9.68 32.15 25.66
N ILE A 139 9.75 33.16 24.80
CA ILE A 139 10.18 32.99 23.40
C ILE A 139 11.61 32.43 23.34
N GLN A 140 12.52 32.95 24.17
CA GLN A 140 13.90 32.44 24.24
C GLN A 140 13.95 30.97 24.67
N ASN A 141 13.11 30.56 25.62
CA ASN A 141 13.00 29.16 26.05
C ASN A 141 12.44 28.26 24.94
N ILE A 142 11.37 28.69 24.26
CA ILE A 142 10.79 27.95 23.12
C ILE A 142 11.84 27.77 22.02
N ALA A 143 12.54 28.84 21.64
CA ALA A 143 13.60 28.77 20.65
C ALA A 143 14.70 27.78 21.05
N ARG A 144 15.05 27.72 22.35
CA ARG A 144 16.08 26.83 22.87
C ARG A 144 15.62 25.38 22.82
N GLU A 145 14.39 25.12 23.18
CA GLU A 145 13.79 23.78 23.12
C GLU A 145 13.70 23.30 21.67
N ILE A 146 13.20 24.13 20.75
CA ILE A 146 13.19 23.84 19.31
C ILE A 146 14.61 23.55 18.80
N TYR A 147 15.60 24.32 19.23
CA TYR A 147 16.98 24.06 18.85
C TYR A 147 17.53 22.77 19.50
N ASN A 148 17.21 22.46 20.74
CA ASN A 148 17.72 21.26 21.42
C ASN A 148 17.13 19.96 20.85
N GLN A 149 15.93 20.02 20.24
CA GLN A 149 15.31 18.90 19.53
C GLN A 149 15.65 18.85 18.02
N ASN A 150 16.81 19.38 17.63
CA ASN A 150 17.30 19.42 16.25
C ASN A 150 16.53 20.32 15.26
N GLY A 151 15.66 21.21 15.74
CA GLY A 151 14.95 22.18 14.90
C GLY A 151 15.84 23.30 14.33
N VAL A 152 15.38 23.97 13.28
CA VAL A 152 16.11 25.08 12.65
C VAL A 152 15.80 26.40 13.36
N VAL A 153 16.82 27.23 13.60
CA VAL A 153 16.65 28.60 14.11
C VAL A 153 16.98 29.55 12.98
N SER A 154 16.03 30.41 12.61
CA SER A 154 16.20 31.33 11.50
C SER A 154 15.73 32.73 11.80
N ALA A 155 16.36 33.71 11.15
CA ALA A 155 16.05 35.13 11.34
C ALA A 155 16.38 35.93 10.09
N ILE A 156 15.61 36.96 9.79
CA ILE A 156 15.84 37.83 8.63
C ILE A 156 15.84 39.30 9.05
N CYS A 157 16.74 40.10 8.46
CA CYS A 157 16.77 41.54 8.62
C CYS A 157 16.84 41.96 10.10
N HIS A 158 15.93 42.81 10.59
CA HIS A 158 15.82 43.16 12.01
C HIS A 158 15.35 42.03 12.91
N GLY A 159 14.77 40.96 12.36
CA GLY A 159 14.37 39.77 13.10
C GLY A 159 15.55 39.08 13.78
N THR A 160 16.77 39.27 13.26
CA THR A 160 18.02 38.81 13.89
C THR A 160 18.21 39.37 15.31
N ALA A 161 17.56 40.50 15.66
CA ALA A 161 17.53 41.01 17.04
C ALA A 161 16.97 39.98 18.04
N GLY A 162 16.05 39.11 17.61
CA GLY A 162 15.49 38.04 18.45
C GLY A 162 16.55 37.03 18.93
N LEU A 163 17.72 36.96 18.27
CA LEU A 163 18.82 36.10 18.67
C LEU A 163 19.72 36.75 19.75
N ALA A 164 19.58 38.04 20.06
CA ALA A 164 20.50 38.75 20.95
C ALA A 164 20.61 38.15 22.36
N TYR A 165 19.57 37.45 22.85
CA TYR A 165 19.59 36.77 24.14
C TYR A 165 19.49 35.24 24.02
N PHE A 166 19.80 34.68 22.85
CA PHE A 166 19.67 33.26 22.55
C PHE A 166 20.85 32.43 23.09
N LYS A 167 20.76 32.09 24.38
CA LYS A 167 21.83 31.45 25.16
C LYS A 167 21.42 30.06 25.68
N ASP A 168 22.40 29.19 25.93
CA ASP A 168 22.25 27.90 26.62
C ASP A 168 21.97 28.10 28.13
N ASN A 169 21.70 27.00 28.84
CA ASN A 169 21.43 27.05 30.29
C ASN A 169 22.65 27.49 31.12
N SER A 170 23.85 27.49 30.53
CA SER A 170 25.10 27.95 31.14
C SER A 170 25.41 29.41 30.80
N GLY A 171 24.53 30.10 30.06
CA GLY A 171 24.68 31.50 29.67
C GLY A 171 25.57 31.74 28.45
N ARG A 172 26.01 30.70 27.73
CA ARG A 172 26.78 30.85 26.48
C ARG A 172 25.85 30.95 25.29
N SER A 173 26.20 31.78 24.31
CA SER A 173 25.44 31.90 23.06
C SER A 173 25.38 30.57 22.31
N LEU A 174 24.19 30.16 21.86
CA LEU A 174 24.01 28.94 21.07
C LEU A 174 24.56 29.06 19.64
N TYR A 175 24.89 30.29 19.22
CA TYR A 175 25.55 30.59 17.95
C TYR A 175 27.00 31.08 18.13
N SER A 176 27.63 30.85 19.30
CA SER A 176 29.06 31.17 19.49
C SER A 176 29.91 30.45 18.42
N GLY A 177 30.79 31.21 17.76
CA GLY A 177 31.64 30.76 16.66
C GLY A 177 30.92 30.57 15.32
N LYS A 178 29.60 30.77 15.24
CA LYS A 178 28.81 30.60 14.01
C LYS A 178 28.77 31.86 13.17
N LYS A 179 28.71 31.70 11.85
CA LYS A 179 28.42 32.81 10.94
C LYS A 179 26.94 33.17 11.03
N ILE A 180 26.66 34.43 11.29
CA ILE A 180 25.29 34.98 11.40
C ILE A 180 25.22 36.25 10.56
N THR A 181 24.11 36.49 9.87
CA THR A 181 23.81 37.76 9.22
C THR A 181 22.48 38.34 9.73
N GLY A 182 22.20 39.56 9.34
CA GLY A 182 21.03 40.36 9.71
C GLY A 182 21.20 41.76 9.12
N PHE A 183 20.29 42.68 9.42
CA PHE A 183 20.41 44.04 8.89
C PHE A 183 21.59 44.77 9.56
N PRO A 184 22.67 45.12 8.84
CA PRO A 184 23.88 45.66 9.44
C PRO A 184 23.76 47.17 9.68
N ASN A 185 24.40 47.67 10.74
CA ASN A 185 24.50 49.11 11.02
C ASN A 185 25.02 49.95 9.84
N LYS A 186 25.80 49.34 8.92
CA LYS A 186 26.27 50.01 7.71
C LYS A 186 25.14 50.51 6.81
N PHE A 187 24.02 49.79 6.76
CA PHE A 187 22.83 50.16 5.97
C PHE A 187 21.78 50.91 6.80
N GLU A 188 22.06 51.17 8.08
CA GLU A 188 21.21 51.98 8.95
C GLU A 188 21.53 53.47 8.83
N ASN A 189 20.49 54.30 8.90
CA ASN A 189 20.68 55.73 9.13
C ASN A 189 20.83 55.96 10.64
N THR A 190 22.06 55.86 11.14
CA THR A 190 22.35 55.99 12.58
C THR A 190 22.03 57.38 13.17
N ALA A 191 21.87 58.40 12.32
CA ALA A 191 21.43 59.73 12.73
C ALA A 191 19.90 59.86 12.86
N ALA A 192 19.14 58.95 12.24
CA ALA A 192 17.69 58.99 12.20
C ALA A 192 17.07 58.80 13.59
N ALA A 193 15.91 59.43 13.80
CA ALA A 193 15.21 59.39 15.07
C ALA A 193 14.76 57.97 15.46
N TYR A 194 14.42 57.10 14.50
CA TYR A 194 14.04 55.72 14.79
C TYR A 194 15.23 54.90 15.34
N TYR A 195 16.41 55.03 14.72
CA TYR A 195 17.60 54.26 15.10
C TYR A 195 18.03 54.56 16.54
N LYS A 196 17.94 55.83 16.95
CA LYS A 196 18.25 56.27 18.33
C LYS A 196 17.38 55.62 19.41
N THR A 197 16.28 54.96 19.02
CA THR A 197 15.41 54.24 19.95
C THR A 197 15.72 52.74 20.03
N PHE A 198 16.59 52.21 19.17
CA PHE A 198 16.94 50.79 19.19
C PHE A 198 17.62 50.42 20.52
N PRO A 199 17.24 49.29 21.13
CA PRO A 199 17.84 48.86 22.40
C PRO A 199 19.32 48.46 22.23
N PHE A 200 19.72 48.04 21.03
CA PHE A 200 21.08 47.67 20.67
C PHE A 200 21.23 47.64 19.14
N ALA A 201 22.48 47.67 18.68
CA ALA A 201 22.83 47.36 17.30
C ALA A 201 22.95 45.84 17.10
N ILE A 202 22.36 45.30 16.02
CA ILE A 202 22.32 43.86 15.77
C ILE A 202 23.73 43.29 15.57
N ASP A 203 24.56 43.94 14.76
CA ASP A 203 25.89 43.43 14.45
C ASP A 203 26.82 43.45 15.67
N GLU A 204 26.70 44.46 16.54
CA GLU A 204 27.39 44.51 17.82
C GLU A 204 26.88 43.42 18.77
N ALA A 205 25.57 43.26 18.94
CA ALA A 205 24.98 42.23 19.79
C ALA A 205 25.41 40.81 19.38
N ILE A 206 25.43 40.51 18.08
CA ILE A 206 25.91 39.21 17.57
C ILE A 206 27.41 39.02 17.90
N LYS A 207 28.26 40.04 17.68
CA LYS A 207 29.70 39.97 17.98
C LYS A 207 29.98 39.83 19.48
N THR A 208 29.28 40.59 20.33
CA THR A 208 29.40 40.53 21.79
C THR A 208 29.03 39.14 22.33
N ASN A 209 28.11 38.45 21.68
CA ASN A 209 27.74 37.06 21.99
C ASN A 209 28.57 36.02 21.21
N GLU A 210 29.79 36.37 20.83
CA GLU A 210 30.78 35.49 20.17
C GLU A 210 30.33 34.94 18.80
N GLY A 211 29.30 35.52 18.18
CA GLY A 211 28.91 35.21 16.80
C GLY A 211 29.79 35.94 15.79
N ASN A 212 30.04 35.30 14.64
CA ASN A 212 30.74 35.92 13.52
C ASN A 212 29.73 36.63 12.60
N PHE A 213 29.50 37.92 12.85
CA PHE A 213 28.57 38.70 12.03
C PHE A 213 29.17 39.01 10.64
N VAL A 214 28.50 38.54 9.59
CA VAL A 214 28.90 38.73 8.18
C VAL A 214 27.77 39.37 7.38
N TYR A 215 28.11 40.18 6.38
CA TYR A 215 27.13 40.86 5.53
C TYR A 215 27.71 41.10 4.12
N SER A 216 26.82 41.21 3.13
CA SER A 216 27.14 41.66 1.77
C SER A 216 27.23 43.18 1.70
N ASN A 217 28.24 43.68 0.97
CA ASN A 217 28.40 45.10 0.74
C ASN A 217 27.41 45.68 -0.29
N GLU A 218 26.80 44.83 -1.11
CA GLU A 218 25.84 45.25 -2.15
C GLU A 218 24.48 45.59 -1.53
N GLY A 219 24.01 44.78 -0.58
CA GLY A 219 22.66 44.89 -0.01
C GLY A 219 21.57 44.50 -1.02
N TRP A 220 20.43 44.01 -0.55
CA TRP A 220 19.32 43.58 -1.40
C TRP A 220 19.70 42.55 -2.49
N ASP A 221 20.74 41.76 -2.24
CA ASP A 221 21.33 40.76 -3.15
C ASP A 221 21.01 39.31 -2.73
N ALA A 222 19.97 39.12 -1.91
CA ALA A 222 19.58 37.85 -1.32
C ALA A 222 20.70 37.18 -0.49
N PHE A 223 21.55 37.97 0.17
CA PHE A 223 22.60 37.47 1.04
C PHE A 223 22.01 36.67 2.22
N THR A 224 22.32 35.37 2.23
CA THR A 224 21.79 34.39 3.19
C THR A 224 22.97 33.56 3.71
N VAL A 225 23.03 33.38 5.03
CA VAL A 225 24.04 32.56 5.70
C VAL A 225 23.38 31.32 6.28
N VAL A 226 23.95 30.16 5.98
CA VAL A 226 23.61 28.88 6.60
C VAL A 226 24.84 28.36 7.33
N ASP A 227 24.75 28.19 8.65
CA ASP A 227 25.83 27.60 9.47
C ASP A 227 25.23 26.64 10.50
N GLY A 228 25.36 25.35 10.23
CA GLY A 228 24.68 24.31 11.00
C GLY A 228 23.17 24.43 10.85
N ARG A 229 22.46 24.63 11.98
CA ARG A 229 21.00 24.80 12.02
C ARG A 229 20.55 26.25 12.12
N PHE A 230 21.47 27.20 11.93
CA PHE A 230 21.17 28.63 11.83
C PHE A 230 21.03 29.03 10.36
N VAL A 231 19.88 29.61 10.00
CA VAL A 231 19.64 30.20 8.67
C VAL A 231 19.29 31.67 8.84
N THR A 232 20.17 32.56 8.41
CA THR A 232 19.96 34.00 8.58
C THR A 232 20.02 34.77 7.27
N GLY A 233 19.16 35.77 7.11
CA GLY A 233 19.06 36.62 5.92
C GLY A 233 19.32 38.08 6.26
N GLN A 234 20.01 38.80 5.38
CA GLN A 234 20.41 40.18 5.63
C GLN A 234 19.24 41.18 5.54
N ASP A 235 18.35 41.02 4.57
CA ASP A 235 17.29 41.97 4.20
C ASP A 235 16.14 41.24 3.46
N PRO A 236 15.03 41.92 3.09
CA PRO A 236 13.86 41.26 2.50
C PRO A 236 14.15 40.41 1.25
N SER A 237 15.16 40.76 0.46
CA SER A 237 15.54 40.00 -0.74
C SER A 237 15.95 38.55 -0.44
N SER A 238 16.37 38.27 0.81
CA SER A 238 16.77 36.94 1.26
C SER A 238 15.61 36.01 1.61
N ALA A 239 14.37 36.53 1.71
CA ALA A 239 13.22 35.81 2.25
C ALA A 239 12.97 34.46 1.55
N SER A 240 12.96 34.46 0.21
CA SER A 240 12.71 33.25 -0.59
C SER A 240 13.84 32.22 -0.43
N LYS A 241 15.09 32.65 -0.59
CA LYS A 241 16.27 31.77 -0.49
C LYS A 241 16.38 31.15 0.91
N MET A 242 16.15 31.94 1.94
CA MET A 242 16.17 31.50 3.33
C MET A 242 15.06 30.49 3.62
N ALA A 243 13.83 30.69 3.10
CA ALA A 243 12.75 29.72 3.25
C ALA A 243 13.09 28.35 2.64
N TYR A 244 13.67 28.31 1.44
CA TYR A 244 14.13 27.06 0.82
C TYR A 244 15.26 26.37 1.60
N GLN A 245 16.20 27.14 2.17
CA GLN A 245 17.26 26.59 3.03
C GLN A 245 16.70 26.00 4.33
N ILE A 246 15.71 26.65 4.94
CA ILE A 246 15.02 26.13 6.12
C ILE A 246 14.34 24.79 5.80
N ILE A 247 13.59 24.72 4.68
CA ILE A 247 12.99 23.46 4.21
C ILE A 247 14.06 22.39 4.01
N THR A 248 15.15 22.73 3.33
CA THR A 248 16.25 21.80 3.06
C THR A 248 16.85 21.22 4.34
N LEU A 249 17.04 22.04 5.38
CA LEU A 249 17.55 21.58 6.67
C LEU A 249 16.54 20.78 7.49
N ILE A 250 15.25 21.14 7.45
CA ILE A 250 14.19 20.37 8.11
C ILE A 250 14.07 19.00 7.45
N GLU A 251 14.17 18.92 6.12
CA GLU A 251 14.11 17.67 5.36
C GLU A 251 15.38 16.83 5.54
N ALA A 252 16.56 17.46 5.58
CA ALA A 252 17.81 16.78 5.87
C ALA A 252 17.90 16.27 7.32
N GLY A 253 17.16 16.89 8.26
CA GLY A 253 17.06 16.49 9.66
C GLY A 253 16.08 15.34 9.92
N THR A 254 15.17 15.06 9.00
CA THR A 254 14.20 13.95 9.11
C THR A 254 14.60 12.77 8.25
N SER A 255 15.51 11.94 8.77
CA SER A 255 16.06 10.77 8.09
C SER A 255 17.10 11.13 7.02
N GLN A 256 18.33 11.46 7.46
CA GLN A 256 19.48 11.05 6.66
C GLN A 256 19.50 9.53 6.65
N ILE A 257 18.94 8.96 5.57
CA ILE A 257 19.39 7.68 5.07
C ILE A 257 20.90 7.79 4.95
N ASN A 258 21.64 6.89 5.60
CA ASN A 258 23.08 6.79 5.35
C ASN A 258 23.26 6.66 3.83
N LYS A 259 24.13 7.48 3.21
CA LYS A 259 24.45 7.39 1.77
C LYS A 259 24.75 5.94 1.35
N GLU A 260 25.29 5.15 2.27
CA GLU A 260 25.51 3.72 2.13
C GLU A 260 24.21 2.92 1.96
N THR A 261 23.19 3.16 2.77
CA THR A 261 21.86 2.52 2.65
C THR A 261 21.21 2.88 1.31
N THR A 262 21.24 4.15 0.88
CA THR A 262 20.73 4.51 -0.47
C THR A 262 21.52 3.80 -1.57
N LYS A 263 22.85 3.71 -1.44
CA LYS A 263 23.70 2.98 -2.38
C LYS A 263 23.39 1.49 -2.40
N ASN A 264 23.09 0.88 -1.25
CA ASN A 264 22.71 -0.52 -1.17
C ASN A 264 21.33 -0.78 -1.78
N LEU A 265 20.37 0.11 -1.53
CA LEU A 265 19.04 0.06 -2.17
C LEU A 265 19.17 0.19 -3.70
N ASP A 266 20.03 1.06 -4.21
CA ASP A 266 20.29 1.15 -5.66
C ASP A 266 20.87 -0.15 -6.25
N LYS A 267 21.64 -0.94 -5.47
CA LYS A 267 22.17 -2.25 -5.93
C LYS A 267 21.06 -3.28 -6.16
N VAL A 268 19.92 -3.17 -5.45
CA VAL A 268 18.76 -4.05 -5.68
C VAL A 268 18.27 -3.93 -7.14
N PHE A 269 18.47 -2.76 -7.75
CA PHE A 269 18.06 -2.45 -9.12
C PHE A 269 19.22 -2.46 -10.12
N ALA A 270 20.34 -3.12 -9.81
CA ALA A 270 21.54 -3.14 -10.66
C ALA A 270 21.28 -3.66 -12.09
N GLU A 271 20.25 -4.49 -12.29
CA GLU A 271 19.85 -4.96 -13.63
C GLU A 271 19.46 -3.80 -14.58
N TRP A 272 18.98 -2.67 -14.03
CA TRP A 272 18.53 -1.50 -14.78
C TRP A 272 19.57 -0.37 -14.86
N ASP A 273 20.78 -0.58 -14.32
CA ASP A 273 21.84 0.42 -14.42
C ASP A 273 22.21 0.66 -15.89
N ASN A 274 22.03 1.91 -16.35
CA ASN A 274 22.23 2.34 -17.74
C ASN A 274 21.53 1.44 -18.80
N ALA A 275 20.32 0.92 -18.51
CA ALA A 275 19.58 0.04 -19.41
C ALA A 275 18.28 0.68 -19.96
N PRO A 276 18.36 1.68 -20.86
CA PRO A 276 17.20 2.39 -21.40
C PRO A 276 16.35 1.56 -22.38
N ASP A 277 16.86 0.41 -22.84
CA ASP A 277 16.19 -0.53 -23.73
C ASP A 277 15.39 -1.62 -22.99
N LYS A 278 15.45 -1.63 -21.66
CA LYS A 278 14.71 -2.59 -20.82
C LYS A 278 13.39 -2.00 -20.31
N PRO A 279 12.32 -2.82 -20.22
CA PRO A 279 11.14 -2.46 -19.44
C PRO A 279 11.55 -2.10 -18.00
N GLY A 280 10.95 -1.04 -17.48
CA GLY A 280 11.31 -0.45 -16.22
C GLY A 280 10.46 -0.84 -15.01
N VAL A 281 10.91 -0.37 -13.86
CA VAL A 281 10.30 -0.57 -12.54
C VAL A 281 10.33 0.74 -11.76
N SER A 282 9.25 1.03 -11.04
CA SER A 282 9.22 2.07 -10.01
C SER A 282 9.02 1.43 -8.65
N ALA A 283 9.73 1.90 -7.64
CA ALA A 283 9.74 1.27 -6.33
C ALA A 283 9.79 2.31 -5.22
N ALA A 284 9.25 1.94 -4.05
CA ALA A 284 9.40 2.73 -2.84
C ALA A 284 9.55 1.87 -1.58
N LEU A 285 10.16 2.47 -0.56
CA LEU A 285 10.35 1.94 0.77
C LEU A 285 9.92 3.00 1.78
N ILE A 286 8.98 2.64 2.64
CA ILE A 286 8.52 3.44 3.77
C ILE A 286 9.08 2.82 5.04
N LYS A 287 9.62 3.64 5.93
CA LYS A 287 10.06 3.21 7.26
C LYS A 287 9.64 4.25 8.28
N ASN A 288 9.00 3.81 9.37
CA ASN A 288 8.55 4.67 10.47
C ASN A 288 7.67 5.85 10.00
N GLY A 289 6.74 5.60 9.06
CA GLY A 289 5.85 6.64 8.55
C GLY A 289 6.51 7.67 7.64
N GLU A 290 7.72 7.41 7.13
CA GLU A 290 8.42 8.27 6.17
C GLU A 290 8.82 7.49 4.92
N VAL A 291 8.75 8.13 3.74
CA VAL A 291 9.25 7.55 2.49
C VAL A 291 10.78 7.62 2.50
N LEU A 292 11.41 6.48 2.80
CA LEU A 292 12.86 6.32 2.88
C LEU A 292 13.51 6.14 1.49
N TYR A 293 12.78 5.64 0.51
CA TYR A 293 13.31 5.46 -0.83
C TYR A 293 12.16 5.52 -1.83
N GLN A 294 12.38 6.19 -2.96
CA GLN A 294 11.38 6.26 -4.03
C GLN A 294 12.07 6.60 -5.35
N LYS A 295 12.06 5.68 -6.31
CA LYS A 295 12.82 5.84 -7.56
C LYS A 295 12.22 5.05 -8.72
N GLY A 296 12.55 5.47 -9.94
CA GLY A 296 12.22 4.79 -11.18
C GLY A 296 13.47 4.34 -11.92
N PHE A 297 13.36 3.22 -12.63
CA PHE A 297 14.45 2.53 -13.31
C PHE A 297 13.99 1.98 -14.66
N GLY A 298 14.89 1.92 -15.64
CA GLY A 298 14.57 1.44 -16.99
C GLY A 298 13.57 2.33 -17.73
N SER A 299 12.86 1.73 -18.70
CA SER A 299 12.00 2.48 -19.61
C SER A 299 10.51 2.19 -19.43
N ALA A 300 9.73 3.27 -19.36
CA ALA A 300 8.28 3.25 -19.46
C ALA A 300 7.83 2.85 -20.87
N ASN A 301 8.63 3.14 -21.90
CA ASN A 301 8.39 2.71 -23.27
C ASN A 301 9.73 2.49 -23.99
N VAL A 302 10.08 1.22 -24.21
CA VAL A 302 11.41 0.84 -24.74
C VAL A 302 11.69 1.40 -26.14
N ASN A 303 10.66 1.74 -26.93
CA ASN A 303 10.86 2.29 -28.27
C ASN A 303 11.21 3.77 -28.24
N THR A 304 10.60 4.54 -27.33
CA THR A 304 10.88 5.96 -27.15
C THR A 304 11.96 6.22 -26.11
N GLN A 305 12.41 5.16 -25.40
CA GLN A 305 13.34 5.21 -24.28
C GLN A 305 12.91 6.19 -23.19
N SER A 306 11.61 6.38 -23.02
CA SER A 306 11.07 7.27 -22.00
C SER A 306 11.37 6.68 -20.62
N PRO A 307 11.99 7.42 -19.68
CA PRO A 307 12.40 6.86 -18.41
C PRO A 307 11.20 6.57 -17.51
N VAL A 308 11.29 5.53 -16.70
CA VAL A 308 10.39 5.35 -15.55
C VAL A 308 10.79 6.35 -14.45
N THR A 309 9.80 6.99 -13.85
CA THR A 309 9.94 7.86 -12.68
C THR A 309 9.07 7.35 -11.53
N ALA A 310 9.21 7.95 -10.35
CA ALA A 310 8.32 7.68 -9.21
C ALA A 310 6.84 7.99 -9.49
N ASP A 311 6.56 8.84 -10.49
CA ASP A 311 5.22 9.25 -10.89
C ASP A 311 4.70 8.48 -12.10
N THR A 312 5.49 7.60 -12.72
CA THR A 312 5.02 6.77 -13.83
C THR A 312 3.91 5.84 -13.35
N LYS A 313 2.77 5.83 -14.06
CA LYS A 313 1.64 4.97 -13.77
C LYS A 313 1.89 3.55 -14.27
N PHE A 314 1.60 2.60 -13.40
CA PHE A 314 1.54 1.18 -13.67
C PHE A 314 0.16 0.66 -13.29
N GLN A 315 -0.30 -0.35 -14.02
CA GLN A 315 -1.42 -1.15 -13.58
C GLN A 315 -0.92 -2.12 -12.49
N ILE A 316 -1.66 -2.28 -11.38
CA ILE A 316 -1.20 -3.05 -10.20
C ILE A 316 -1.94 -4.38 -9.97
N GLY A 317 -2.64 -4.86 -10.99
CA GLY A 317 -3.37 -6.12 -11.02
C GLY A 317 -4.25 -6.32 -9.80
N THR A 318 -4.16 -7.50 -9.21
CA THR A 318 -4.93 -7.91 -8.04
C THR A 318 -4.58 -7.15 -6.76
N MET A 319 -3.52 -6.34 -6.72
CA MET A 319 -3.31 -5.43 -5.59
C MET A 319 -4.42 -4.37 -5.50
N SER A 320 -5.17 -4.12 -6.58
CA SER A 320 -6.29 -3.15 -6.57
C SER A 320 -7.44 -3.56 -5.64
N ARG A 321 -7.55 -4.86 -5.31
CA ARG A 321 -8.67 -5.42 -4.52
C ARG A 321 -8.76 -4.82 -3.12
N GLN A 322 -7.63 -4.40 -2.55
CA GLN A 322 -7.59 -3.73 -1.24
C GLN A 322 -8.32 -2.39 -1.25
N PHE A 323 -8.30 -1.67 -2.38
CA PHE A 323 -9.00 -0.39 -2.52
C PHE A 323 -10.51 -0.59 -2.60
N THR A 324 -10.95 -1.67 -3.25
CA THR A 324 -12.36 -2.09 -3.27
C THR A 324 -12.84 -2.46 -1.87
N ALA A 325 -12.05 -3.26 -1.13
CA ALA A 325 -12.36 -3.62 0.26
C ALA A 325 -12.44 -2.37 1.14
N PHE A 326 -11.48 -1.45 1.01
CA PHE A 326 -11.48 -0.17 1.72
C PHE A 326 -12.73 0.66 1.40
N ALA A 327 -13.13 0.77 0.12
CA ALA A 327 -14.31 1.52 -0.29
C ALA A 327 -15.60 0.97 0.36
N VAL A 328 -15.75 -0.36 0.45
CA VAL A 328 -16.89 -1.00 1.10
C VAL A 328 -16.90 -0.72 2.60
N LEU A 329 -15.76 -0.87 3.28
CA LEU A 329 -15.65 -0.60 4.72
C LEU A 329 -15.83 0.89 5.04
N LEU A 330 -15.42 1.78 4.14
CA LEU A 330 -15.65 3.21 4.28
C LEU A 330 -17.16 3.53 4.22
N LEU A 331 -17.90 2.86 3.34
CA LEU A 331 -19.37 2.99 3.30
C LEU A 331 -20.04 2.39 4.55
N GLU A 332 -19.52 1.28 5.09
CA GLU A 332 -19.99 0.73 6.37
C GLU A 332 -19.76 1.71 7.52
N GLU A 333 -18.57 2.28 7.62
CA GLU A 333 -18.22 3.29 8.63
C GLU A 333 -19.12 4.54 8.55
N GLN A 334 -19.50 4.93 7.33
CA GLN A 334 -20.46 6.01 7.07
C GLN A 334 -21.92 5.62 7.38
N GLY A 335 -22.19 4.38 7.80
CA GLY A 335 -23.53 3.87 8.08
C GLY A 335 -24.41 3.68 6.83
N LYS A 336 -23.80 3.67 5.63
CA LYS A 336 -24.53 3.54 4.36
C LYS A 336 -24.86 2.10 3.98
N LEU A 337 -24.12 1.15 4.54
CA LEU A 337 -24.37 -0.29 4.45
C LEU A 337 -23.97 -0.98 5.75
N SER A 338 -24.39 -2.23 5.92
CA SER A 338 -23.84 -3.15 6.90
C SER A 338 -23.21 -4.35 6.21
N LEU A 339 -22.10 -4.87 6.73
CA LEU A 339 -21.56 -6.13 6.24
C LEU A 339 -22.53 -7.32 6.38
N ALA A 340 -23.55 -7.21 7.24
CA ALA A 340 -24.58 -8.23 7.40
C ALA A 340 -25.75 -8.11 6.41
N ASP A 341 -25.82 -7.04 5.61
CA ASP A 341 -26.88 -6.87 4.62
C ASP A 341 -26.88 -8.00 3.58
N ASP A 342 -28.06 -8.52 3.21
CA ASP A 342 -28.23 -9.35 2.01
C ASP A 342 -27.85 -8.52 0.78
N VAL A 343 -26.94 -9.04 -0.06
CA VAL A 343 -26.50 -8.38 -1.30
C VAL A 343 -27.67 -8.03 -2.22
N ARG A 344 -28.75 -8.83 -2.23
CA ARG A 344 -29.94 -8.61 -3.08
C ARG A 344 -30.73 -7.36 -2.72
N LYS A 345 -30.54 -6.82 -1.51
CA LYS A 345 -31.02 -5.48 -1.14
C LYS A 345 -30.53 -4.41 -2.11
N TYR A 346 -29.31 -4.58 -2.61
CA TYR A 346 -28.66 -3.65 -3.54
C TYR A 346 -28.72 -4.15 -4.99
N ILE A 347 -28.66 -5.48 -5.20
CA ILE A 347 -28.60 -6.11 -6.52
C ILE A 347 -29.74 -7.13 -6.67
N PRO A 348 -30.98 -6.69 -6.93
CA PRO A 348 -32.14 -7.59 -7.02
C PRO A 348 -32.09 -8.52 -8.24
N GLN A 349 -31.18 -8.29 -9.20
CA GLN A 349 -30.95 -9.17 -10.34
C GLN A 349 -30.21 -10.47 -9.97
N LEU A 350 -29.53 -10.50 -8.81
CA LEU A 350 -28.84 -11.70 -8.37
C LEU A 350 -29.87 -12.79 -8.02
N PRO A 351 -29.75 -14.01 -8.58
CA PRO A 351 -30.71 -15.08 -8.32
C PRO A 351 -30.89 -15.41 -6.85
N ASP A 352 -32.09 -15.88 -6.49
CA ASP A 352 -32.32 -16.52 -5.20
C ASP A 352 -31.79 -17.95 -5.24
N TYR A 353 -30.67 -18.18 -4.56
CA TYR A 353 -30.05 -19.51 -4.43
C TYR A 353 -30.62 -20.33 -3.26
N GLY A 354 -31.66 -19.84 -2.58
CA GLY A 354 -32.19 -20.43 -1.34
C GLY A 354 -31.36 -20.11 -0.09
N HIS A 355 -30.31 -19.28 -0.23
CA HIS A 355 -29.40 -18.88 0.84
C HIS A 355 -29.07 -17.38 0.75
N ILE A 356 -28.98 -16.72 1.91
CA ILE A 356 -28.59 -15.30 1.98
C ILE A 356 -27.08 -15.19 1.74
N ILE A 357 -26.69 -14.33 0.80
CA ILE A 357 -25.30 -13.92 0.57
C ILE A 357 -25.15 -12.50 1.14
N THR A 358 -24.31 -12.33 2.16
CA THR A 358 -24.08 -11.03 2.77
C THR A 358 -22.90 -10.28 2.13
N ILE A 359 -22.80 -8.98 2.37
CA ILE A 359 -21.62 -8.18 1.97
C ILE A 359 -20.34 -8.73 2.63
N LYS A 360 -20.42 -9.21 3.89
CA LYS A 360 -19.32 -9.92 4.58
C LYS A 360 -18.85 -11.10 3.72
N HIS A 361 -19.77 -11.94 3.24
CA HIS A 361 -19.42 -13.13 2.45
C HIS A 361 -18.66 -12.80 1.15
N LEU A 362 -18.98 -11.67 0.52
CA LEU A 362 -18.26 -11.21 -0.67
C LEU A 362 -16.82 -10.79 -0.32
N LEU A 363 -16.63 -10.02 0.76
CA LEU A 363 -15.31 -9.58 1.20
C LEU A 363 -14.44 -10.72 1.76
N SER A 364 -15.05 -11.64 2.52
CA SER A 364 -14.36 -12.76 3.16
C SER A 364 -14.11 -13.94 2.24
N GLN A 365 -14.43 -13.83 0.94
CA GLN A 365 -14.26 -14.90 -0.04
C GLN A 365 -15.02 -16.18 0.36
N SER A 366 -16.25 -16.04 0.84
CA SER A 366 -17.09 -17.15 1.33
C SER A 366 -18.53 -17.09 0.83
N SER A 367 -18.78 -16.43 -0.31
CA SER A 367 -20.12 -16.30 -0.90
C SER A 367 -20.66 -17.56 -1.56
N GLY A 368 -19.80 -18.53 -1.87
CA GLY A 368 -20.15 -19.71 -2.66
C GLY A 368 -20.35 -19.43 -4.15
N LEU A 369 -20.18 -18.19 -4.64
CA LEU A 369 -20.31 -17.87 -6.07
C LEU A 369 -19.15 -18.48 -6.87
N ALA A 370 -19.45 -19.00 -8.05
CA ALA A 370 -18.42 -19.41 -9.00
C ALA A 370 -17.66 -18.17 -9.52
N ASP A 371 -16.38 -18.34 -9.82
CA ASP A 371 -15.53 -17.26 -10.32
C ASP A 371 -15.85 -16.91 -11.78
N PHE A 372 -16.15 -15.64 -12.05
CA PHE A 372 -16.53 -15.21 -13.40
C PHE A 372 -15.38 -15.33 -14.41
N ALA A 373 -14.11 -15.28 -13.99
CA ALA A 373 -12.98 -15.43 -14.90
C ALA A 373 -12.87 -16.90 -15.36
N ALA A 374 -13.12 -17.85 -14.46
CA ALA A 374 -13.24 -19.25 -14.84
C ALA A 374 -14.47 -19.49 -15.76
N LEU A 375 -15.61 -18.85 -15.48
CA LEU A 375 -16.78 -18.92 -16.36
C LEU A 375 -16.52 -18.27 -17.73
N LYS A 376 -15.80 -17.16 -17.78
CA LYS A 376 -15.36 -16.49 -19.02
C LYS A 376 -14.55 -17.45 -19.88
N ASP A 377 -13.62 -18.18 -19.28
CA ASP A 377 -12.82 -19.16 -20.01
C ASP A 377 -13.66 -20.38 -20.40
N ILE A 378 -14.56 -20.87 -19.57
CA ILE A 378 -15.47 -21.98 -19.94
C ILE A 378 -16.38 -21.61 -21.13
N THR A 379 -16.84 -20.36 -21.17
CA THR A 379 -17.68 -19.85 -22.27
C THR A 379 -16.91 -19.54 -23.56
N GLY A 380 -15.58 -19.71 -23.55
CA GLY A 380 -14.74 -19.62 -24.75
C GLY A 380 -14.30 -18.21 -25.12
N TRP A 381 -14.30 -17.27 -24.20
CA TRP A 381 -13.65 -15.98 -24.41
C TRP A 381 -12.13 -16.15 -24.49
N ARG A 382 -11.49 -15.47 -25.42
CA ARG A 382 -10.03 -15.45 -25.58
C ARG A 382 -9.46 -14.28 -24.79
N ASP A 383 -8.19 -14.38 -24.39
CA ASP A 383 -7.49 -13.30 -23.67
C ASP A 383 -7.44 -11.98 -24.45
N LYS A 384 -7.53 -12.05 -25.79
CA LYS A 384 -7.55 -10.88 -26.67
C LYS A 384 -8.93 -10.35 -26.96
N ASP A 385 -10.00 -11.00 -26.53
CA ASP A 385 -11.35 -10.48 -26.72
C ASP A 385 -11.59 -9.33 -25.74
N PHE A 386 -12.30 -8.29 -26.19
CA PHE A 386 -12.64 -7.16 -25.33
C PHE A 386 -13.75 -7.57 -24.35
N PHE A 387 -13.44 -7.60 -23.06
CA PHE A 387 -14.36 -8.07 -22.02
C PHE A 387 -14.70 -6.93 -21.05
N THR A 388 -15.99 -6.71 -20.80
CA THR A 388 -16.46 -5.59 -19.98
C THR A 388 -16.91 -6.03 -18.58
N GLN A 389 -17.06 -5.05 -17.68
CA GLN A 389 -17.77 -5.24 -16.41
C GLN A 389 -19.16 -5.85 -16.59
N GLN A 390 -19.89 -5.44 -17.65
CA GLN A 390 -21.24 -5.97 -17.92
C GLN A 390 -21.19 -7.44 -18.34
N ASP A 391 -20.18 -7.85 -19.11
CA ASP A 391 -19.99 -9.26 -19.46
C ASP A 391 -19.71 -10.12 -18.23
N ALA A 392 -18.90 -9.61 -17.28
CA ALA A 392 -18.70 -10.27 -15.99
C ALA A 392 -20.02 -10.43 -15.23
N LEU A 393 -20.81 -9.36 -15.13
CA LEU A 393 -22.11 -9.38 -14.45
C LEU A 393 -23.10 -10.34 -15.11
N ASN A 394 -23.12 -10.41 -16.43
CA ASN A 394 -23.96 -11.35 -17.17
C ASN A 394 -23.64 -12.79 -16.79
N LEU A 395 -22.35 -13.16 -16.72
CA LEU A 395 -21.93 -14.50 -16.29
C LEU A 395 -22.31 -14.77 -14.82
N ILE A 396 -22.21 -13.77 -13.95
CA ILE A 396 -22.58 -13.90 -12.53
C ILE A 396 -24.10 -14.11 -12.37
N PHE A 397 -24.92 -13.29 -13.01
CA PHE A 397 -26.38 -13.37 -12.90
C PHE A 397 -26.98 -14.61 -13.57
N GLN A 398 -26.26 -15.24 -14.49
CA GLN A 398 -26.67 -16.49 -15.13
C GLN A 398 -26.45 -17.72 -14.24
N GLN A 399 -25.62 -17.64 -13.20
CA GLN A 399 -25.35 -18.77 -12.30
C GLN A 399 -26.65 -19.28 -11.66
N LYS A 400 -26.87 -20.59 -11.69
CA LYS A 400 -28.09 -21.23 -11.14
C LYS A 400 -27.88 -21.88 -9.78
N LYS A 401 -26.63 -22.10 -9.37
CA LYS A 401 -26.24 -22.75 -8.13
C LYS A 401 -24.97 -22.12 -7.58
N LEU A 402 -24.81 -22.21 -6.27
CA LEU A 402 -23.57 -21.90 -5.58
C LEU A 402 -22.68 -23.14 -5.52
N ASN A 403 -21.37 -22.93 -5.46
CA ASN A 403 -20.39 -23.97 -5.18
C ASN A 403 -20.61 -24.55 -3.78
N TYR A 404 -20.94 -23.69 -2.80
CA TYR A 404 -21.18 -24.06 -1.40
C TYR A 404 -22.20 -23.11 -0.74
N ILE A 405 -22.64 -23.45 0.48
CA ILE A 405 -23.50 -22.58 1.28
C ILE A 405 -22.69 -21.33 1.72
N PRO A 406 -23.22 -20.10 1.58
CA PRO A 406 -22.51 -18.88 1.97
C PRO A 406 -22.07 -18.89 3.44
N GLY A 407 -20.79 -18.61 3.66
CA GLY A 407 -20.17 -18.50 4.98
C GLY A 407 -19.85 -19.83 5.66
N THR A 408 -20.02 -20.98 5.01
CA THR A 408 -19.60 -22.29 5.56
C THR A 408 -18.22 -22.75 5.09
N GLN A 409 -17.70 -22.17 4.00
CA GLN A 409 -16.40 -22.49 3.43
C GLN A 409 -15.79 -21.27 2.75
N PHE A 410 -14.47 -21.23 2.68
CA PHE A 410 -13.75 -20.25 1.88
C PHE A 410 -13.60 -20.76 0.45
N HIS A 411 -13.90 -19.90 -0.51
CA HIS A 411 -13.75 -20.16 -1.93
C HIS A 411 -13.44 -18.84 -2.64
N PRO A 412 -12.16 -18.52 -2.87
CA PRO A 412 -11.74 -17.29 -3.53
C PRO A 412 -12.38 -17.09 -4.90
N THR A 413 -13.09 -15.98 -5.07
CA THR A 413 -13.84 -15.64 -6.27
C THR A 413 -13.77 -14.15 -6.58
N ALA A 414 -13.41 -13.83 -7.81
CA ALA A 414 -13.43 -12.47 -8.32
C ALA A 414 -14.87 -11.93 -8.50
N SER A 415 -15.87 -12.82 -8.60
CA SER A 415 -17.29 -12.45 -8.72
C SER A 415 -17.78 -11.66 -7.51
N GLY A 416 -17.27 -11.95 -6.32
CA GLY A 416 -17.65 -11.22 -5.11
C GLY A 416 -17.26 -9.75 -5.18
N LEU A 417 -16.05 -9.45 -5.65
CA LEU A 417 -15.56 -8.09 -5.82
C LEU A 417 -16.28 -7.32 -6.92
N ILE A 418 -16.68 -8.00 -8.01
CA ILE A 418 -17.52 -7.41 -9.06
C ILE A 418 -18.88 -7.00 -8.50
N LEU A 419 -19.51 -7.84 -7.67
CA LEU A 419 -20.77 -7.46 -7.03
C LEU A 419 -20.58 -6.30 -6.04
N LEU A 420 -19.45 -6.23 -5.34
CA LEU A 420 -19.17 -5.11 -4.44
C LEU A 420 -19.06 -3.77 -5.19
N THR A 421 -18.56 -3.74 -6.43
CA THR A 421 -18.56 -2.51 -7.23
C THR A 421 -19.98 -2.04 -7.57
N GLU A 422 -20.89 -2.98 -7.87
CA GLU A 422 -22.30 -2.68 -8.12
C GLU A 422 -23.04 -2.27 -6.84
N VAL A 423 -22.69 -2.83 -5.68
CA VAL A 423 -23.21 -2.36 -4.38
C VAL A 423 -22.82 -0.89 -4.14
N ILE A 424 -21.55 -0.54 -4.34
CA ILE A 424 -21.06 0.84 -4.22
C ILE A 424 -21.84 1.76 -5.17
N LYS A 425 -22.00 1.35 -6.43
CA LYS A 425 -22.74 2.10 -7.44
C LYS A 425 -24.19 2.30 -7.08
N LYS A 426 -24.84 1.27 -6.56
CA LYS A 426 -26.24 1.34 -6.14
C LYS A 426 -26.44 2.32 -4.97
N ILE A 427 -25.54 2.31 -4.00
CA ILE A 427 -25.63 3.12 -2.79
C ILE A 427 -25.30 4.59 -3.08
N THR A 428 -24.27 4.84 -3.89
CA THR A 428 -23.68 6.17 -4.05
C THR A 428 -24.13 6.88 -5.32
N GLY A 429 -24.63 6.13 -6.32
CA GLY A 429 -24.87 6.64 -7.67
C GLY A 429 -23.61 6.81 -8.52
N GLN A 430 -22.43 6.47 -8.01
CA GLN A 430 -21.14 6.62 -8.69
C GLN A 430 -20.51 5.26 -9.00
N THR A 431 -19.77 5.14 -10.10
CA THR A 431 -18.94 3.94 -10.32
C THR A 431 -17.87 3.82 -9.23
N LEU A 432 -17.25 2.64 -9.08
CA LEU A 432 -16.12 2.48 -8.17
C LEU A 432 -15.00 3.49 -8.47
N ALA A 433 -14.76 3.79 -9.76
CA ALA A 433 -13.77 4.78 -10.18
C ALA A 433 -14.12 6.18 -9.65
N GLY A 434 -15.35 6.65 -9.88
CA GLY A 434 -15.80 7.95 -9.38
C GLY A 434 -15.77 8.05 -7.86
N PHE A 435 -16.31 7.04 -7.17
CA PHE A 435 -16.34 7.02 -5.71
C PHE A 435 -14.93 7.03 -5.10
N SER A 436 -14.02 6.19 -5.62
CA SER A 436 -12.65 6.10 -5.11
C SER A 436 -11.88 7.39 -5.40
N GLN A 437 -12.07 7.99 -6.58
CA GLN A 437 -11.46 9.27 -6.92
C GLN A 437 -11.84 10.35 -5.89
N GLN A 438 -13.14 10.56 -5.69
CA GLN A 438 -13.66 11.64 -4.85
C GLN A 438 -13.43 11.42 -3.35
N HIS A 439 -13.58 10.18 -2.88
CA HIS A 439 -13.65 9.89 -1.44
C HIS A 439 -12.39 9.24 -0.86
N ILE A 440 -11.48 8.77 -1.72
CA ILE A 440 -10.25 8.07 -1.30
C ILE A 440 -9.03 8.80 -1.85
N PHE A 441 -8.91 8.91 -3.17
CA PHE A 441 -7.66 9.36 -3.81
C PHE A 441 -7.43 10.87 -3.66
N GLU A 442 -8.40 11.72 -4.01
CA GLU A 442 -8.26 13.18 -3.89
C GLU A 442 -8.01 13.62 -2.44
N PRO A 443 -8.75 13.15 -1.43
CA PRO A 443 -8.48 13.54 -0.05
C PRO A 443 -7.10 13.08 0.43
N MET A 444 -6.55 11.98 -0.09
CA MET A 444 -5.17 11.52 0.21
C MET A 444 -4.09 12.20 -0.65
N GLY A 445 -4.46 13.00 -1.65
CA GLY A 445 -3.54 13.59 -2.61
C GLY A 445 -2.94 12.57 -3.59
N MET A 446 -3.64 11.46 -3.86
CA MET A 446 -3.27 10.45 -4.86
C MET A 446 -3.78 10.87 -6.25
N ASN A 447 -3.28 12.00 -6.76
CA ASN A 447 -3.78 12.63 -7.99
C ASN A 447 -3.39 11.88 -9.28
N ASN A 448 -2.55 10.86 -9.17
CA ASN A 448 -2.03 10.04 -10.26
C ASN A 448 -2.54 8.59 -10.18
N THR A 449 -3.63 8.39 -9.44
CA THR A 449 -4.27 7.09 -9.21
C THR A 449 -5.71 7.09 -9.72
N LEU A 450 -6.11 6.04 -10.42
CA LEU A 450 -7.50 5.82 -10.81
C LEU A 450 -7.81 4.34 -11.06
N PHE A 451 -9.09 3.97 -10.90
CA PHE A 451 -9.63 2.81 -11.61
C PHE A 451 -9.98 3.23 -13.03
N LEU A 452 -9.53 2.47 -14.02
CA LEU A 452 -9.91 2.68 -15.42
C LEU A 452 -11.20 1.90 -15.71
N ASP A 453 -12.33 2.57 -15.84
CA ASP A 453 -13.61 1.96 -16.25
C ASP A 453 -14.03 2.32 -17.69
N ASP A 454 -13.25 3.18 -18.36
CA ASP A 454 -13.33 3.49 -19.78
C ASP A 454 -12.04 3.04 -20.49
N ASN A 455 -12.14 2.04 -21.36
CA ASN A 455 -11.00 1.49 -22.10
C ASN A 455 -10.55 2.38 -23.28
N GLU A 456 -11.34 3.38 -23.65
CA GLU A 456 -10.98 4.35 -24.69
C GLU A 456 -10.26 5.57 -24.10
N ALA A 457 -10.28 5.74 -22.78
CA ALA A 457 -9.63 6.84 -22.10
C ALA A 457 -8.10 6.81 -22.30
N ILE A 458 -7.55 7.99 -22.65
CA ILE A 458 -6.11 8.17 -22.85
C ILE A 458 -5.45 8.45 -21.50
N LEU A 459 -4.60 7.54 -21.04
CA LEU A 459 -3.81 7.71 -19.82
C LEU A 459 -2.46 8.36 -20.10
N ALA A 460 -2.24 9.54 -19.52
CA ALA A 460 -0.94 10.20 -19.52
C ALA A 460 0.02 9.57 -18.50
N ASN A 461 1.32 9.65 -18.79
CA ASN A 461 2.40 9.18 -17.91
C ASN A 461 2.28 7.69 -17.51
N MET A 462 1.87 6.82 -18.44
CA MET A 462 1.70 5.39 -18.21
C MET A 462 2.83 4.58 -18.84
N ALA A 463 3.34 3.58 -18.12
CA ALA A 463 4.28 2.62 -18.68
C ALA A 463 3.58 1.65 -19.64
N VAL A 464 4.21 1.31 -20.77
CA VAL A 464 3.71 0.35 -21.75
C VAL A 464 3.90 -1.07 -21.23
N SER A 465 2.87 -1.89 -21.39
CA SER A 465 2.81 -3.28 -20.92
C SER A 465 3.59 -4.25 -21.82
N TYR A 466 4.59 -4.95 -21.26
CA TYR A 466 5.41 -5.93 -21.99
C TYR A 466 5.43 -7.32 -21.35
N GLN A 467 5.68 -8.34 -22.17
CA GLN A 467 5.96 -9.70 -21.74
C GLN A 467 7.32 -10.14 -22.31
N ILE A 468 8.13 -10.80 -21.49
CA ILE A 468 9.42 -11.34 -21.93
C ILE A 468 9.31 -12.86 -22.11
N GLY A 469 9.11 -13.28 -23.35
CA GLY A 469 9.01 -14.69 -23.75
C GLY A 469 10.34 -15.30 -24.20
N LYS A 470 10.30 -16.55 -24.69
CA LYS A 470 11.47 -17.23 -25.28
C LYS A 470 12.01 -16.48 -26.51
N ASP A 471 11.12 -15.88 -27.30
CA ASP A 471 11.48 -15.12 -28.51
C ASP A 471 11.78 -13.64 -28.23
N GLY A 472 12.00 -13.27 -26.96
CA GLY A 472 12.27 -11.89 -26.55
C GLY A 472 11.03 -11.10 -26.11
N LEU A 473 11.17 -9.78 -26.13
CA LEU A 473 10.20 -8.81 -25.63
C LEU A 473 9.02 -8.65 -26.60
N LYS A 474 7.78 -8.73 -26.10
CA LYS A 474 6.55 -8.52 -26.87
C LYS A 474 5.59 -7.63 -26.10
N TYR A 475 4.70 -6.93 -26.79
CA TYR A 475 3.59 -6.23 -26.13
C TYR A 475 2.65 -7.24 -25.49
N ASN A 476 2.17 -6.92 -24.28
CA ASN A 476 1.12 -7.69 -23.61
C ASN A 476 0.05 -6.75 -23.08
N ARG A 477 -0.73 -6.16 -23.99
CA ARG A 477 -1.73 -5.14 -23.66
C ARG A 477 -2.93 -5.77 -22.96
N ILE A 478 -3.47 -5.05 -21.99
CA ILE A 478 -4.73 -5.39 -21.33
C ILE A 478 -5.86 -5.03 -22.28
N ASN A 479 -6.81 -5.94 -22.47
CA ASN A 479 -7.95 -5.74 -23.36
C ASN A 479 -9.28 -6.03 -22.65
N HIS A 480 -9.50 -5.40 -21.50
CA HIS A 480 -10.76 -5.47 -20.77
C HIS A 480 -11.00 -4.17 -19.98
N SER A 481 -12.26 -3.91 -19.64
CA SER A 481 -12.66 -2.83 -18.72
C SER A 481 -13.39 -3.42 -17.51
N ILE A 482 -12.61 -3.93 -16.55
CA ILE A 482 -13.12 -4.57 -15.33
C ILE A 482 -12.51 -3.87 -14.13
N THR A 483 -13.33 -3.31 -13.24
CA THR A 483 -12.85 -2.65 -12.02
C THR A 483 -13.19 -3.47 -10.78
N GLY A 484 -12.53 -3.16 -9.67
CA GLY A 484 -12.76 -3.80 -8.37
C GLY A 484 -11.88 -5.03 -8.11
N THR A 485 -11.62 -5.83 -9.15
CA THR A 485 -10.74 -7.01 -9.10
C THR A 485 -9.33 -6.73 -9.59
N THR A 486 -9.21 -5.75 -10.52
CA THR A 486 -8.02 -5.34 -11.26
C THR A 486 -8.22 -3.88 -11.76
N ASN A 487 -7.48 -3.48 -12.78
CA ASN A 487 -7.60 -2.22 -13.55
C ASN A 487 -7.51 -0.92 -12.75
N LEU A 488 -6.74 -0.94 -11.65
CA LEU A 488 -6.27 0.27 -10.98
C LEU A 488 -4.87 0.62 -11.48
N TYR A 489 -4.71 1.88 -11.88
CA TYR A 489 -3.45 2.47 -12.26
C TYR A 489 -3.01 3.43 -11.16
N THR A 490 -1.76 3.32 -10.73
CA THR A 490 -1.15 4.21 -9.71
C THR A 490 0.34 4.36 -10.00
N SER A 491 0.99 5.30 -9.33
CA SER A 491 2.45 5.40 -9.28
C SER A 491 3.00 5.00 -7.92
N ALA A 492 4.32 4.88 -7.82
CA ALA A 492 4.98 4.62 -6.54
C ALA A 492 4.76 5.78 -5.56
N ALA A 493 4.79 7.04 -6.04
CA ALA A 493 4.53 8.22 -5.23
C ALA A 493 3.14 8.21 -4.59
N ASP A 494 2.11 7.86 -5.34
CA ASP A 494 0.74 7.79 -4.83
C ASP A 494 0.54 6.59 -3.92
N LEU A 495 1.06 5.42 -4.30
CA LEU A 495 0.95 4.21 -3.49
C LEU A 495 1.69 4.37 -2.15
N SER A 496 2.74 5.20 -2.09
CA SER A 496 3.35 5.58 -0.81
C SER A 496 2.36 6.30 0.10
N ARG A 497 1.56 7.25 -0.43
CA ARG A 497 0.54 7.98 0.36
C ARG A 497 -0.56 7.06 0.86
N TRP A 498 -0.95 6.07 0.06
CA TRP A 498 -1.88 5.02 0.48
C TRP A 498 -1.40 4.27 1.71
N TYR A 499 -0.15 3.80 1.74
CA TYR A 499 0.36 3.06 2.89
C TYR A 499 0.73 3.94 4.09
N LEU A 500 1.12 5.20 3.87
CA LEU A 500 1.23 6.19 4.95
C LEU A 500 -0.13 6.41 5.66
N ASN A 501 -1.25 6.35 4.93
CA ASN A 501 -2.58 6.42 5.53
C ASN A 501 -2.85 5.26 6.52
N PHE A 502 -2.17 4.12 6.41
CA PHE A 502 -2.38 2.99 7.33
C PHE A 502 -1.74 3.27 8.69
N GLU A 503 -0.66 4.06 8.73
CA GLU A 503 0.02 4.45 9.97
C GLU A 503 -0.69 5.61 10.68
N ASN A 504 -1.01 6.70 9.96
CA ASN A 504 -1.90 7.73 10.49
C ASN A 504 -3.00 8.08 9.47
N PRO A 505 -4.21 7.55 9.68
CA PRO A 505 -5.33 7.71 8.74
C PRO A 505 -5.76 9.16 8.55
N LYS A 506 -5.73 9.61 7.30
CA LYS A 506 -6.40 10.83 6.80
C LYS A 506 -7.79 10.51 6.25
N VAL A 507 -7.95 9.33 5.63
CA VAL A 507 -9.24 8.80 5.17
C VAL A 507 -9.46 7.43 5.80
N GLY A 508 -10.70 7.17 6.23
CA GLY A 508 -11.06 6.01 7.04
C GLY A 508 -10.55 6.14 8.47
N SER A 509 -11.23 5.49 9.42
CA SER A 509 -10.73 5.46 10.80
C SER A 509 -9.63 4.42 11.00
N LYS A 510 -8.91 4.52 12.12
CA LYS A 510 -8.01 3.47 12.59
C LYS A 510 -8.70 2.11 12.69
N LYS A 511 -9.97 2.07 13.12
CA LYS A 511 -10.77 0.84 13.20
C LYS A 511 -11.00 0.20 11.83
N LEU A 512 -11.19 1.02 10.79
CA LEU A 512 -11.30 0.53 9.41
C LEU A 512 -9.99 -0.13 8.96
N ILE A 513 -8.84 0.51 9.23
CA ILE A 513 -7.52 -0.06 8.91
C ILE A 513 -7.27 -1.36 9.69
N GLU A 514 -7.61 -1.39 10.98
CA GLU A 514 -7.55 -2.61 11.80
C GLU A 514 -8.43 -3.72 11.22
N THR A 515 -9.61 -3.38 10.69
CA THR A 515 -10.50 -4.34 10.04
C THR A 515 -9.88 -4.88 8.74
N LEU A 516 -9.32 -4.02 7.87
CA LEU A 516 -8.60 -4.45 6.66
C LEU A 516 -7.47 -5.42 6.98
N ASN A 517 -6.73 -5.16 8.05
CA ASN A 517 -5.60 -5.99 8.47
C ASN A 517 -6.01 -7.20 9.33
N SER A 518 -7.30 -7.40 9.57
CA SER A 518 -7.80 -8.54 10.35
C SER A 518 -8.09 -9.76 9.47
N PRO A 519 -7.90 -10.98 9.99
CA PRO A 519 -8.23 -12.21 9.26
C PRO A 519 -9.70 -12.29 8.89
N VAL A 520 -9.99 -12.81 7.71
CA VAL A 520 -11.35 -13.15 7.33
C VAL A 520 -11.89 -14.29 8.19
N THR A 521 -13.21 -14.32 8.43
CA THR A 521 -13.87 -15.39 9.19
C THR A 521 -15.12 -15.91 8.50
N LEU A 522 -15.41 -17.20 8.71
CA LEU A 522 -16.69 -17.82 8.36
C LEU A 522 -17.83 -17.31 9.26
N ASN A 523 -19.04 -17.88 9.10
CA ASN A 523 -20.20 -17.51 9.92
C ASN A 523 -20.06 -17.89 11.40
N ASP A 524 -19.17 -18.83 11.72
CA ASP A 524 -18.85 -19.18 13.11
C ASP A 524 -18.04 -18.09 13.84
N GLY A 525 -17.50 -17.12 13.11
CA GLY A 525 -16.71 -16.02 13.64
C GLY A 525 -15.29 -16.40 14.09
N THR A 526 -14.88 -17.67 13.93
CA THR A 526 -13.60 -18.19 14.43
C THR A 526 -12.74 -18.86 13.38
N THR A 527 -13.33 -19.49 12.36
CA THR A 527 -12.57 -20.18 11.32
C THR A 527 -11.99 -19.18 10.33
N THR A 528 -10.65 -19.13 10.22
CA THR A 528 -9.92 -18.27 9.28
C THR A 528 -9.49 -19.04 8.04
N TYR A 529 -9.13 -18.32 6.97
CA TYR A 529 -8.61 -18.92 5.75
C TYR A 529 -7.09 -18.83 5.74
N ASN A 530 -6.39 -19.97 5.74
CA ASN A 530 -4.93 -20.01 5.79
C ASN A 530 -4.38 -20.82 4.59
N PRO A 531 -4.48 -20.31 3.35
CA PRO A 531 -3.80 -20.94 2.23
C PRO A 531 -2.27 -20.94 2.44
N THR A 532 -1.54 -21.67 1.59
CA THR A 532 -0.06 -21.71 1.63
C THR A 532 0.61 -20.33 1.57
N ALA A 533 -0.05 -19.33 0.98
CA ALA A 533 0.42 -17.94 0.94
C ALA A 533 0.41 -17.24 2.31
N GLY A 534 -0.31 -17.77 3.29
CA GLY A 534 -0.54 -17.17 4.61
C GLY A 534 -2.01 -16.90 4.90
N LYS A 535 -2.28 -16.42 6.10
CA LYS A 535 -3.62 -16.11 6.61
C LYS A 535 -4.24 -14.94 5.84
N PHE A 536 -5.40 -15.14 5.23
CA PHE A 536 -6.04 -14.14 4.37
C PHE A 536 -6.76 -13.05 5.20
N LEU A 537 -6.57 -11.80 4.81
CA LEU A 537 -7.09 -10.61 5.50
C LEU A 537 -8.21 -9.93 4.71
N TYR A 538 -9.08 -9.16 5.38
CA TYR A 538 -10.15 -8.40 4.71
C TYR A 538 -9.65 -7.42 3.64
N GLY A 539 -8.44 -6.89 3.82
CA GLY A 539 -7.72 -6.05 2.86
C GLY A 539 -7.20 -6.80 1.63
N GLN A 540 -7.55 -8.07 1.46
CA GLN A 540 -7.18 -8.91 0.31
C GLN A 540 -5.65 -9.13 0.21
N GLN A 541 -5.01 -9.22 1.37
CA GLN A 541 -3.58 -9.51 1.57
C GLN A 541 -3.43 -10.79 2.39
N TYR A 542 -2.20 -11.31 2.44
CA TYR A 542 -1.86 -12.48 3.24
C TYR A 542 -0.91 -12.09 4.37
N GLN A 543 -1.24 -12.50 5.59
CA GLN A 543 -0.35 -12.48 6.74
C GLN A 543 0.46 -13.77 6.79
N HIS A 544 1.78 -13.66 6.77
CA HIS A 544 2.69 -14.79 6.82
C HIS A 544 3.93 -14.42 7.65
N ALA A 545 4.52 -15.37 8.36
CA ALA A 545 5.79 -15.18 9.03
C ALA A 545 6.91 -15.55 8.07
N GLU A 546 7.78 -14.61 7.73
CA GLU A 546 8.96 -14.85 6.90
C GLU A 546 10.18 -14.74 7.80
N ARG A 547 10.95 -15.84 7.93
CA ARG A 547 12.14 -15.91 8.80
C ARG A 547 11.85 -15.47 10.25
N GLY A 548 10.66 -15.82 10.74
CA GLY A 548 10.17 -15.47 12.07
C GLY A 548 9.58 -14.06 12.22
N VAL A 549 9.59 -13.24 11.16
CA VAL A 549 9.05 -11.88 11.18
C VAL A 549 7.70 -11.85 10.47
N ILE A 550 6.66 -11.36 11.16
CA ILE A 550 5.32 -11.24 10.58
C ILE A 550 5.34 -10.17 9.48
N LYS A 551 4.89 -10.56 8.28
CA LYS A 551 4.64 -9.67 7.16
C LYS A 551 3.22 -9.81 6.63
N TYR A 552 2.68 -8.72 6.10
CA TYR A 552 1.55 -8.74 5.17
C TYR A 552 2.09 -8.59 3.76
N TRP A 553 1.57 -9.36 2.83
CA TRP A 553 2.03 -9.31 1.47
C TRP A 553 0.92 -9.62 0.47
N THR A 554 1.09 -9.11 -0.73
CA THR A 554 0.24 -9.42 -1.87
C THR A 554 1.02 -9.06 -3.14
N TYR A 555 0.48 -9.47 -4.28
CA TYR A 555 1.04 -9.20 -5.58
C TYR A 555 -0.08 -8.92 -6.58
N GLY A 556 0.30 -8.38 -7.74
CA GLY A 556 -0.59 -8.11 -8.84
C GLY A 556 0.08 -8.45 -10.16
N LEU A 557 -0.62 -9.23 -10.97
CA LEU A 557 -0.24 -9.55 -12.35
C LEU A 557 -1.43 -9.24 -13.25
N GLU A 558 -1.21 -8.43 -14.28
CA GLU A 558 -2.21 -8.18 -15.31
C GLU A 558 -1.52 -7.78 -16.60
N GLY A 559 -1.84 -8.45 -17.70
CA GLY A 559 -1.08 -8.31 -18.94
C GLY A 559 0.43 -8.46 -18.70
N GLY A 560 1.18 -7.42 -19.05
CA GLY A 560 2.61 -7.32 -18.86
C GLY A 560 3.03 -6.59 -17.58
N TYR A 561 2.11 -6.16 -16.72
CA TYR A 561 2.46 -5.52 -15.46
C TYR A 561 2.64 -6.55 -14.35
N ALA A 562 3.59 -6.27 -13.46
CA ALA A 562 3.76 -7.02 -12.23
C ALA A 562 4.05 -6.06 -11.07
N SER A 563 3.41 -6.31 -9.94
CA SER A 563 3.50 -5.50 -8.73
C SER A 563 3.58 -6.38 -7.50
N ASN A 564 4.37 -5.99 -6.50
CA ASN A 564 4.56 -6.74 -5.28
C ASN A 564 4.74 -5.80 -4.10
N ILE A 565 4.26 -6.21 -2.92
CA ILE A 565 4.43 -5.47 -1.68
C ILE A 565 4.70 -6.39 -0.49
N PHE A 566 5.54 -5.91 0.42
CA PHE A 566 5.73 -6.48 1.75
C PHE A 566 5.58 -5.39 2.81
N ILE A 567 4.77 -5.65 3.83
CA ILE A 567 4.52 -4.77 4.98
C ILE A 567 4.93 -5.55 6.21
N PHE A 568 5.89 -5.03 6.96
CA PHE A 568 6.33 -5.56 8.25
C PHE A 568 5.78 -4.63 9.33
N PRO A 569 4.55 -4.88 9.83
CA PRO A 569 3.81 -3.91 10.63
C PRO A 569 4.50 -3.58 11.96
N GLU A 570 5.10 -4.58 12.63
CA GLU A 570 5.82 -4.38 13.89
C GLU A 570 7.08 -3.52 13.72
N GLN A 571 7.74 -3.65 12.57
CA GLN A 571 8.96 -2.94 12.21
C GLN A 571 8.67 -1.60 11.52
N LYS A 572 7.39 -1.32 11.22
CA LYS A 572 6.93 -0.17 10.44
C LYS A 572 7.69 -0.01 9.12
N VAL A 573 7.90 -1.13 8.42
CA VAL A 573 8.55 -1.15 7.10
C VAL A 573 7.52 -1.57 6.06
N THR A 574 7.38 -0.78 5.00
CA THR A 574 6.60 -1.15 3.82
C THR A 574 7.45 -0.99 2.57
N SER A 575 7.61 -2.03 1.78
CA SER A 575 8.39 -2.00 0.54
C SER A 575 7.56 -2.54 -0.63
N PHE A 576 7.61 -1.85 -1.77
CA PHE A 576 6.89 -2.30 -2.96
C PHE A 576 7.60 -1.91 -4.27
N ALA A 577 7.30 -2.67 -5.32
CA ALA A 577 7.80 -2.42 -6.67
C ALA A 577 6.68 -2.63 -7.69
N LEU A 578 6.61 -1.74 -8.68
CA LEU A 578 5.64 -1.69 -9.77
C LEU A 578 6.40 -1.74 -11.09
N GLY A 579 6.15 -2.72 -11.94
CA GLY A 579 6.90 -2.92 -13.16
C GLY A 579 6.03 -3.18 -14.38
N ASN A 580 6.57 -2.90 -15.57
CA ASN A 580 5.88 -3.07 -16.85
C ASN A 580 6.40 -4.28 -17.65
N ASN A 581 6.95 -5.27 -16.95
CA ASN A 581 7.13 -6.62 -17.48
C ASN A 581 6.62 -7.68 -16.50
N ASN A 582 6.26 -8.86 -17.02
CA ASN A 582 5.65 -9.93 -16.25
C ASN A 582 6.63 -10.82 -15.46
N ARG A 583 7.91 -10.44 -15.31
CA ARG A 583 8.93 -11.25 -14.61
C ARG A 583 9.18 -10.85 -13.16
N TYR A 584 8.64 -9.73 -12.68
CA TYR A 584 8.85 -9.28 -11.30
C TYR A 584 8.15 -10.21 -10.30
N ASN A 585 8.94 -10.94 -9.51
CA ASN A 585 8.48 -11.98 -8.58
C ASN A 585 8.55 -11.55 -7.09
N GLY A 586 8.65 -10.25 -6.83
CA GLY A 586 8.76 -9.69 -5.48
C GLY A 586 10.17 -9.55 -4.92
N SER A 587 11.19 -10.12 -5.56
CA SER A 587 12.59 -10.02 -5.10
C SER A 587 13.06 -8.58 -4.87
N LEU A 588 12.66 -7.64 -5.73
CA LEU A 588 13.02 -6.22 -5.60
C LEU A 588 12.42 -5.59 -4.33
N ALA A 589 11.13 -5.83 -4.09
CA ALA A 589 10.46 -5.30 -2.90
C ALA A 589 11.02 -5.95 -1.62
N MET A 590 11.23 -7.27 -1.63
CA MET A 590 11.83 -7.97 -0.48
C MET A 590 13.26 -7.50 -0.23
N GLY A 591 14.09 -7.37 -1.26
CA GLY A 591 15.47 -6.89 -1.15
C GLY A 591 15.58 -5.51 -0.51
N MET A 592 14.66 -4.59 -0.85
CA MET A 592 14.58 -3.29 -0.17
C MET A 592 14.20 -3.41 1.31
N ALA A 593 13.27 -4.32 1.66
CA ALA A 593 12.91 -4.55 3.06
C ALA A 593 14.09 -5.15 3.84
N THR A 594 14.75 -6.17 3.30
CA THR A 594 15.90 -6.83 3.93
C THR A 594 17.00 -5.82 4.29
N GLU A 595 17.31 -4.88 3.38
CA GLU A 595 18.33 -3.85 3.61
C GLU A 595 18.07 -3.01 4.89
N VAL A 596 16.80 -2.75 5.21
CA VAL A 596 16.44 -1.91 6.37
C VAL A 596 15.96 -2.68 7.58
N LEU A 597 15.65 -3.96 7.41
CA LEU A 597 15.38 -4.87 8.52
C LEU A 597 16.71 -5.29 9.18
N GLY A 598 17.77 -5.54 8.41
CA GLY A 598 19.07 -5.93 9.00
C GLY A 598 18.96 -7.18 9.87
N ASP A 599 19.59 -7.18 11.05
CA ASP A 599 19.75 -8.37 11.90
C ASP A 599 18.43 -8.99 12.41
N ILE A 600 17.32 -8.24 12.43
CA ILE A 600 16.02 -8.80 12.82
C ILE A 600 15.40 -9.70 11.74
N PHE A 601 15.95 -9.69 10.52
CA PHE A 601 15.52 -10.53 9.41
C PHE A 601 16.72 -11.36 8.91
N PRO A 602 17.08 -12.43 9.65
CA PRO A 602 18.30 -13.19 9.39
C PRO A 602 18.27 -13.86 8.01
N GLU A 603 19.43 -14.34 7.53
CA GLU A 603 19.46 -15.20 6.35
C GLU A 603 18.60 -16.46 6.56
N PRO A 604 17.90 -16.95 5.52
CA PRO A 604 17.01 -18.08 5.66
C PRO A 604 17.84 -19.31 6.05
N ALA A 605 17.45 -19.97 7.13
CA ALA A 605 18.12 -21.18 7.56
C ALA A 605 17.77 -22.30 6.58
N ASN A 606 18.75 -22.79 5.81
CA ASN A 606 18.53 -24.03 5.07
C ASN A 606 18.23 -25.15 6.07
N ILE A 607 17.13 -25.87 5.84
CA ILE A 607 16.81 -27.05 6.63
C ILE A 607 17.93 -28.07 6.40
N ASP A 608 18.72 -28.34 7.44
CA ASP A 608 19.71 -29.39 7.41
C ASP A 608 19.01 -30.75 7.55
N TYR A 609 18.55 -31.27 6.41
CA TYR A 609 17.84 -32.55 6.35
C TYR A 609 18.69 -33.72 6.88
N ALA A 610 20.02 -33.59 6.95
CA ALA A 610 20.89 -34.61 7.56
C ALA A 610 20.81 -34.62 9.10
N LYS A 611 20.41 -33.52 9.73
CA LYS A 611 20.18 -33.42 11.17
C LYS A 611 18.75 -33.77 11.59
N LEU A 612 17.82 -33.89 10.65
CA LEU A 612 16.46 -34.31 10.98
C LEU A 612 16.49 -35.70 11.62
N LYS A 613 15.76 -35.84 12.72
CA LYS A 613 15.54 -37.14 13.34
C LYS A 613 14.57 -37.93 12.46
N THR A 614 15.12 -38.79 11.62
CA THR A 614 14.36 -39.60 10.68
C THR A 614 14.09 -41.00 11.21
N LEU A 615 13.00 -41.61 10.73
CA LEU A 615 12.71 -43.02 10.93
C LEU A 615 13.10 -43.79 9.67
N LYS A 616 14.02 -44.75 9.76
CA LYS A 616 14.35 -45.61 8.61
C LYS A 616 13.21 -46.59 8.34
N LEU A 617 12.43 -46.33 7.29
CA LEU A 617 11.42 -47.25 6.79
C LEU A 617 12.03 -48.17 5.72
N THR A 618 11.60 -49.43 5.71
CA THR A 618 11.93 -50.36 4.62
C THR A 618 11.23 -49.96 3.34
N ARG A 619 11.76 -50.39 2.18
CA ARG A 619 11.09 -50.20 0.88
C ARG A 619 9.65 -50.72 0.91
N GLN A 620 9.40 -51.89 1.50
CA GLN A 620 8.05 -52.46 1.59
C GLN A 620 7.09 -51.56 2.37
N GLN A 621 7.55 -50.94 3.46
CA GLN A 621 6.73 -49.98 4.22
C GLN A 621 6.46 -48.71 3.42
N LEU A 622 7.45 -48.16 2.71
CA LEU A 622 7.27 -46.99 1.85
C LEU A 622 6.28 -47.26 0.72
N GLU A 623 6.34 -48.45 0.12
CA GLU A 623 5.43 -48.84 -0.97
C GLU A 623 3.96 -48.91 -0.52
N THR A 624 3.66 -48.98 0.77
CA THR A 624 2.27 -48.90 1.27
C THR A 624 1.64 -47.51 1.06
N TYR A 625 2.46 -46.48 0.84
CA TYR A 625 2.03 -45.11 0.54
C TYR A 625 2.07 -44.80 -0.96
N SER A 626 2.69 -45.65 -1.78
CA SER A 626 2.72 -45.50 -3.23
C SER A 626 1.32 -45.58 -3.82
N GLY A 627 1.02 -44.73 -4.81
CA GLY A 627 -0.29 -44.71 -5.45
C GLY A 627 -0.60 -43.38 -6.13
N ASN A 628 -1.84 -43.28 -6.60
CA ASN A 628 -2.38 -42.04 -7.15
C ASN A 628 -3.42 -41.51 -6.16
N TYR A 629 -3.40 -40.20 -5.95
CA TYR A 629 -4.21 -39.50 -4.99
C TYR A 629 -4.88 -38.31 -5.67
N TRP A 630 -6.09 -37.98 -5.23
CA TRP A 630 -6.91 -36.94 -5.84
C TRP A 630 -7.49 -35.99 -4.80
N ASP A 631 -7.31 -34.69 -5.00
CA ASP A 631 -7.92 -33.65 -4.19
C ASP A 631 -9.25 -33.21 -4.85
N ASN A 632 -10.37 -33.43 -4.16
CA ASN A 632 -11.71 -33.06 -4.65
C ASN A 632 -12.00 -31.55 -4.53
N GLU A 633 -11.25 -30.83 -3.70
CA GLU A 633 -11.39 -29.39 -3.49
C GLU A 633 -10.49 -28.59 -4.45
N LEU A 634 -9.23 -28.97 -4.61
CA LEU A 634 -8.34 -28.32 -5.58
C LEU A 634 -8.43 -28.88 -6.99
N ILE A 635 -9.06 -30.05 -7.19
CA ILE A 635 -9.13 -30.74 -8.48
C ILE A 635 -7.70 -30.99 -9.00
N ALA A 636 -6.84 -31.51 -8.12
CA ALA A 636 -5.44 -31.75 -8.38
C ALA A 636 -5.08 -33.21 -8.13
N GLY A 637 -4.26 -33.77 -9.02
CA GLY A 637 -3.76 -35.13 -8.89
C GLY A 637 -2.36 -35.18 -8.30
N LEU A 638 -2.11 -36.16 -7.45
CA LEU A 638 -0.82 -36.44 -6.84
C LEU A 638 -0.42 -37.90 -7.10
N LYS A 639 0.84 -38.13 -7.48
CA LYS A 639 1.44 -39.44 -7.62
C LYS A 639 2.55 -39.61 -6.59
N LEU A 640 2.46 -40.69 -5.82
CA LEU A 640 3.50 -41.12 -4.88
C LEU A 640 4.10 -42.44 -5.32
N TYR A 641 5.42 -42.55 -5.28
CA TYR A 641 6.13 -43.77 -5.65
C TYR A 641 7.51 -43.85 -4.99
N VAL A 642 8.05 -45.06 -4.81
CA VAL A 642 9.40 -45.24 -4.24
C VAL A 642 10.46 -45.24 -5.35
N ALA A 643 11.48 -44.39 -5.19
CA ALA A 643 12.67 -44.39 -6.04
C ALA A 643 13.93 -44.08 -5.22
N ASN A 644 14.95 -44.92 -5.36
CA ASN A 644 16.19 -44.89 -4.56
C ASN A 644 15.89 -44.91 -3.05
N ASP A 645 15.07 -45.88 -2.62
CA ASP A 645 14.64 -46.10 -1.22
C ASP A 645 14.02 -44.87 -0.53
N THR A 646 13.49 -43.93 -1.31
CA THR A 646 12.84 -42.71 -0.84
C THR A 646 11.48 -42.57 -1.51
N LEU A 647 10.47 -42.15 -0.75
CA LEU A 647 9.15 -41.84 -1.30
C LEU A 647 9.21 -40.51 -2.05
N ARG A 648 8.68 -40.49 -3.28
CA ARG A 648 8.66 -39.34 -4.17
C ARG A 648 7.27 -38.73 -4.23
N TYR A 649 7.21 -37.41 -4.22
CA TYR A 649 6.00 -36.61 -4.34
C TYR A 649 5.98 -35.91 -5.70
N GLN A 650 4.99 -36.21 -6.54
CA GLN A 650 4.85 -35.61 -7.87
C GLN A 650 3.41 -35.18 -8.12
N ILE A 651 3.19 -33.89 -8.37
CA ILE A 651 1.90 -33.39 -8.86
C ILE A 651 1.70 -33.82 -10.31
N LEU A 652 0.52 -34.36 -10.64
CA LEU A 652 0.19 -34.77 -12.00
C LEU A 652 0.22 -33.57 -12.95
N GLY A 653 0.88 -33.73 -14.09
CA GLY A 653 1.10 -32.65 -15.06
C GLY A 653 2.35 -31.79 -14.79
N SER A 654 3.03 -31.98 -13.66
CA SER A 654 4.34 -31.35 -13.38
C SER A 654 5.50 -32.34 -13.61
N ASN A 655 6.64 -31.78 -14.03
CA ASN A 655 7.91 -32.51 -14.10
C ASN A 655 8.71 -32.43 -12.78
N GLU A 656 8.26 -31.61 -11.83
CA GLU A 656 8.91 -31.47 -10.53
C GLU A 656 8.59 -32.67 -9.63
N VAL A 657 9.63 -33.19 -8.97
CA VAL A 657 9.53 -34.34 -8.09
C VAL A 657 10.29 -34.03 -6.80
N SER A 658 9.57 -34.02 -5.69
CA SER A 658 10.14 -33.77 -4.36
C SER A 658 10.40 -35.07 -3.62
N SER A 659 11.41 -35.08 -2.75
CA SER A 659 11.71 -36.21 -1.88
C SER A 659 10.93 -36.10 -0.58
N LEU A 660 10.39 -37.19 -0.05
CA LEU A 660 9.74 -37.24 1.26
C LEU A 660 10.60 -38.01 2.24
N VAL A 661 11.03 -37.32 3.30
CA VAL A 661 11.85 -37.90 4.37
C VAL A 661 10.95 -38.32 5.53
N PRO A 662 10.97 -39.59 5.96
CA PRO A 662 10.13 -40.08 7.06
C PRO A 662 10.57 -39.52 8.42
N ILE A 663 9.69 -38.77 9.07
CA ILE A 663 9.87 -38.28 10.46
C ILE A 663 9.30 -39.29 11.46
N SER A 664 8.21 -39.97 11.07
CA SER A 664 7.61 -41.10 11.79
C SER A 664 6.96 -42.03 10.77
N GLU A 665 6.32 -43.12 11.22
CA GLU A 665 5.72 -44.11 10.32
C GLU A 665 4.75 -43.49 9.30
N LYS A 666 3.98 -42.46 9.71
CA LYS A 666 2.91 -41.83 8.91
C LYS A 666 3.13 -40.36 8.59
N ASN A 667 4.23 -39.76 9.04
CA ASN A 667 4.51 -38.34 8.81
C ASN A 667 5.86 -38.18 8.12
N PHE A 668 5.84 -37.45 7.03
CA PHE A 668 6.99 -37.18 6.20
C PHE A 668 7.18 -35.67 6.07
N GLN A 669 8.43 -35.24 5.96
CA GLN A 669 8.77 -33.88 5.59
C GLN A 669 9.24 -33.87 4.14
N MET A 670 8.70 -32.96 3.34
CA MET A 670 9.16 -32.77 1.97
C MET A 670 10.49 -32.04 1.96
N VAL A 671 11.42 -32.51 1.15
CA VAL A 671 12.69 -31.83 0.89
C VAL A 671 12.43 -30.73 -0.12
N VAL A 672 12.61 -29.50 0.34
CA VAL A 672 12.56 -28.26 -0.46
C VAL A 672 13.82 -27.45 -0.23
N ASP A 673 14.13 -26.60 -1.21
CA ASP A 673 15.14 -25.55 -1.05
C ASP A 673 14.53 -24.42 -0.20
N GLY A 674 15.25 -23.96 0.83
CA GLY A 674 14.80 -22.92 1.75
C GLY A 674 14.46 -23.42 3.16
N ASP A 675 13.63 -22.64 3.86
CA ASP A 675 13.24 -22.83 5.26
C ASP A 675 11.78 -23.29 5.43
N ASP A 676 11.05 -23.50 4.33
CA ASP A 676 9.66 -23.96 4.34
C ASP A 676 9.51 -25.38 4.90
N VAL A 677 8.79 -25.49 6.02
CA VAL A 677 8.47 -26.79 6.61
C VAL A 677 7.18 -27.32 5.98
N ILE A 678 7.36 -28.16 4.96
CA ILE A 678 6.26 -28.85 4.29
C ILE A 678 6.10 -30.26 4.85
N MET A 679 4.93 -30.53 5.44
CA MET A 679 4.59 -31.82 6.03
C MET A 679 3.59 -32.58 5.17
N VAL A 680 3.83 -33.88 5.01
CA VAL A 680 2.97 -34.83 4.30
C VAL A 680 2.57 -35.93 5.28
N LYS A 681 1.28 -36.00 5.62
CA LYS A 681 0.73 -36.90 6.63
C LYS A 681 -0.19 -37.94 6.00
N PHE A 682 -0.01 -39.19 6.37
CA PHE A 682 -0.82 -40.31 5.88
C PHE A 682 -1.80 -40.79 6.95
N ARG A 683 -3.06 -40.97 6.56
CA ARG A 683 -4.08 -41.54 7.45
C ARG A 683 -5.04 -42.41 6.66
N LYS A 684 -5.57 -43.45 7.31
CA LYS A 684 -6.58 -44.32 6.73
C LYS A 684 -7.94 -43.93 7.29
N GLU A 685 -8.88 -43.60 6.42
CA GLU A 685 -10.27 -43.32 6.76
C GLU A 685 -11.16 -44.37 6.08
N GLY A 686 -11.68 -45.31 6.87
CA GLY A 686 -12.33 -46.51 6.33
C GLY A 686 -11.37 -47.37 5.51
N ALA A 687 -11.70 -47.63 4.24
CA ALA A 687 -10.86 -48.39 3.32
C ALA A 687 -9.84 -47.51 2.56
N THR A 688 -10.01 -46.20 2.57
CA THR A 688 -9.27 -45.26 1.71
C THR A 688 -8.06 -44.68 2.45
N MET A 689 -6.89 -44.73 1.81
CA MET A 689 -5.72 -43.98 2.27
C MET A 689 -5.88 -42.51 1.87
N LYS A 690 -5.63 -41.60 2.80
CA LYS A 690 -5.58 -40.16 2.55
C LYS A 690 -4.19 -39.65 2.83
N VAL A 691 -3.79 -38.65 2.04
CA VAL A 691 -2.56 -37.89 2.24
C VAL A 691 -2.93 -36.43 2.41
N ALA A 692 -2.45 -35.83 3.50
CA ALA A 692 -2.65 -34.42 3.81
C ALA A 692 -1.33 -33.67 3.68
N TYR A 693 -1.37 -32.54 2.98
CA TYR A 693 -0.25 -31.63 2.76
C TYR A 693 -0.48 -30.34 3.56
N THR A 694 0.55 -29.85 4.24
CA THR A 694 0.57 -28.54 4.91
C THR A 694 1.92 -27.85 4.67
N SER A 695 1.90 -26.54 4.46
CA SER A 695 3.10 -25.69 4.44
C SER A 695 3.05 -24.70 5.60
N GLY A 696 3.95 -24.85 6.57
CA GLY A 696 3.90 -24.05 7.81
C GLY A 696 2.55 -24.15 8.51
N ASP A 697 1.90 -22.99 8.72
CA ASP A 697 0.59 -22.87 9.38
C ASP A 697 -0.61 -22.94 8.40
N SER A 698 -0.41 -23.45 7.17
CA SER A 698 -1.51 -23.56 6.21
C SER A 698 -2.58 -24.54 6.66
N ASP A 699 -3.78 -24.38 6.11
CA ASP A 699 -4.84 -25.38 6.18
C ASP A 699 -4.37 -26.70 5.53
N GLU A 700 -4.98 -27.83 5.90
CA GLU A 700 -4.65 -29.14 5.31
C GLU A 700 -5.27 -29.29 3.91
N TYR A 701 -4.44 -29.63 2.93
CA TYR A 701 -4.88 -30.04 1.60
C TYR A 701 -4.91 -31.56 1.51
N VAL A 702 -6.09 -32.13 1.32
CA VAL A 702 -6.33 -33.57 1.50
C VAL A 702 -6.60 -34.25 0.15
N TYR A 703 -5.78 -35.24 -0.16
CA TYR A 703 -5.94 -36.08 -1.33
C TYR A 703 -6.36 -37.49 -0.93
N GLU A 704 -7.26 -38.09 -1.70
CA GLU A 704 -7.77 -39.44 -1.47
C GLU A 704 -7.18 -40.43 -2.49
N ALA A 705 -6.71 -41.58 -2.01
CA ALA A 705 -6.17 -42.61 -2.86
C ALA A 705 -7.22 -43.13 -3.85
N TYR A 706 -6.81 -43.31 -5.10
CA TYR A 706 -7.64 -43.88 -6.15
C TYR A 706 -6.83 -44.80 -7.06
N ASN A 707 -7.55 -45.73 -7.69
CA ASN A 707 -7.00 -46.59 -8.73
C ASN A 707 -7.31 -45.97 -10.10
N PRO A 708 -6.29 -45.59 -10.89
CA PRO A 708 -6.53 -45.03 -12.22
C PRO A 708 -7.28 -46.00 -13.12
N ILE A 709 -8.31 -45.50 -13.80
CA ILE A 709 -8.99 -46.23 -14.87
C ILE A 709 -8.45 -45.76 -16.20
N LYS A 710 -8.11 -46.72 -17.06
CA LYS A 710 -7.80 -46.48 -18.47
C LYS A 710 -8.86 -47.15 -19.33
N TYR A 711 -9.56 -46.35 -20.10
CA TYR A 711 -10.51 -46.84 -21.10
C TYR A 711 -9.81 -47.14 -22.41
N ASP A 712 -10.26 -48.18 -23.12
CA ASP A 712 -9.90 -48.38 -24.52
C ASP A 712 -10.78 -47.50 -25.45
N ASN A 713 -10.41 -47.38 -26.72
CA ASN A 713 -11.12 -46.55 -27.69
C ASN A 713 -12.58 -46.99 -27.93
N THR A 714 -12.92 -48.26 -27.65
CA THR A 714 -14.30 -48.72 -27.80
C THR A 714 -15.15 -48.22 -26.65
N ALA A 715 -14.66 -48.34 -25.42
CA ALA A 715 -15.32 -47.84 -24.21
C ALA A 715 -15.41 -46.30 -24.20
N LEU A 716 -14.41 -45.61 -24.74
CA LEU A 716 -14.41 -44.15 -24.83
C LEU A 716 -15.55 -43.57 -25.70
N ASN A 717 -16.10 -44.34 -26.66
CA ASN A 717 -17.23 -43.90 -27.49
C ASN A 717 -18.46 -43.48 -26.66
N GLU A 718 -18.70 -44.13 -25.52
CA GLU A 718 -19.86 -43.85 -24.67
C GLU A 718 -19.89 -42.38 -24.19
N PHE A 719 -18.71 -41.85 -23.90
CA PHE A 719 -18.47 -40.50 -23.37
C PHE A 719 -18.57 -39.41 -24.44
N THR A 720 -18.56 -39.78 -25.72
CA THR A 720 -18.68 -38.81 -26.82
C THR A 720 -20.10 -38.22 -26.91
N GLY A 721 -20.19 -37.01 -27.45
CA GLY A 721 -21.47 -36.33 -27.64
C GLY A 721 -21.37 -34.80 -27.68
N VAL A 722 -22.54 -34.18 -27.83
CA VAL A 722 -22.70 -32.73 -27.74
C VAL A 722 -23.31 -32.43 -26.37
N PHE A 723 -22.69 -31.53 -25.62
CA PHE A 723 -23.11 -31.18 -24.28
C PHE A 723 -23.32 -29.67 -24.16
N TYR A 724 -24.44 -29.26 -23.57
CA TYR A 724 -24.87 -27.86 -23.56
C TYR A 724 -25.22 -27.39 -22.15
N ASN A 725 -24.81 -26.16 -21.85
CA ASN A 725 -25.24 -25.43 -20.68
C ASN A 725 -26.11 -24.24 -21.13
N GLU A 726 -27.40 -24.30 -20.82
CA GLU A 726 -28.38 -23.27 -21.19
C GLU A 726 -28.06 -21.92 -20.57
N ALA A 727 -27.71 -21.89 -19.28
CA ALA A 727 -27.47 -20.65 -18.55
C ALA A 727 -26.31 -19.84 -19.14
N LEU A 728 -25.24 -20.52 -19.56
CA LEU A 728 -24.04 -19.92 -20.16
C LEU A 728 -24.09 -19.91 -21.69
N ASN A 729 -25.16 -20.44 -22.30
CA ASN A 729 -25.30 -20.65 -23.73
C ASN A 729 -24.03 -21.23 -24.41
N THR A 730 -23.47 -22.28 -23.81
CA THR A 730 -22.17 -22.84 -24.22
C THR A 730 -22.27 -24.32 -24.54
N THR A 731 -21.61 -24.73 -25.62
CA THR A 731 -21.60 -26.12 -26.11
C THR A 731 -20.19 -26.68 -26.14
N TYR A 732 -20.02 -27.89 -25.62
CA TYR A 732 -18.82 -28.70 -25.80
C TYR A 732 -19.12 -29.93 -26.66
N ASN A 733 -18.30 -30.14 -27.67
CA ASN A 733 -18.34 -31.34 -28.52
C ASN A 733 -17.22 -32.27 -28.07
N LEU A 734 -17.57 -33.37 -27.41
CA LEU A 734 -16.59 -34.35 -26.94
C LEU A 734 -16.48 -35.45 -27.99
N SER A 735 -15.25 -35.63 -28.48
CA SER A 735 -14.87 -36.59 -29.51
C SER A 735 -13.68 -37.40 -29.02
N GLN A 736 -13.32 -38.46 -29.75
CA GLN A 736 -12.14 -39.25 -29.44
C GLN A 736 -11.19 -39.38 -30.64
N ASN A 737 -9.92 -39.55 -30.34
CA ASN A 737 -8.86 -39.89 -31.29
C ASN A 737 -7.94 -40.96 -30.67
N GLU A 738 -6.83 -41.29 -31.33
CA GLU A 738 -5.87 -42.29 -30.86
C GLU A 738 -5.26 -42.00 -29.48
N LYS A 739 -5.27 -40.74 -29.03
CA LYS A 739 -4.74 -40.28 -27.75
C LYS A 739 -5.78 -40.28 -26.63
N GLY A 740 -7.06 -40.47 -26.94
CA GLY A 740 -8.16 -40.49 -25.97
C GLY A 740 -9.29 -39.52 -26.30
N LEU A 741 -10.03 -39.11 -25.27
CA LEU A 741 -11.07 -38.09 -25.41
C LEU A 741 -10.46 -36.70 -25.53
N PHE A 742 -11.09 -35.87 -26.33
CA PHE A 742 -10.79 -34.45 -26.41
C PHE A 742 -12.06 -33.65 -26.66
N THR A 743 -11.98 -32.36 -26.39
CA THR A 743 -13.03 -31.42 -26.76
C THR A 743 -12.45 -30.14 -27.33
N SER A 744 -13.28 -29.43 -28.07
CA SER A 744 -13.05 -28.04 -28.44
C SER A 744 -14.37 -27.30 -28.38
N ASN A 745 -14.32 -26.04 -27.99
CA ASN A 745 -15.39 -25.08 -28.28
C ASN A 745 -14.93 -24.16 -29.42
N ARG A 746 -15.83 -23.32 -29.94
CA ARG A 746 -15.60 -22.52 -31.15
C ARG A 746 -14.33 -21.66 -31.14
N ASN A 747 -13.83 -21.29 -29.97
CA ASN A 747 -12.80 -20.26 -29.78
C ASN A 747 -11.58 -20.73 -28.95
N GLN A 748 -11.53 -22.00 -28.55
CA GLN A 748 -10.44 -22.55 -27.75
C GLN A 748 -9.64 -23.62 -28.49
N SER A 749 -8.37 -23.74 -28.11
CA SER A 749 -7.52 -24.86 -28.49
C SER A 749 -8.16 -26.19 -28.09
N VAL A 750 -7.74 -27.27 -28.74
CA VAL A 750 -8.13 -28.63 -28.36
C VAL A 750 -7.73 -28.89 -26.91
N ILE A 751 -8.69 -29.41 -26.14
CA ILE A 751 -8.55 -29.77 -24.73
C ILE A 751 -8.55 -31.29 -24.65
N ASP A 752 -7.44 -31.86 -24.18
CA ASP A 752 -7.28 -33.30 -24.04
C ASP A 752 -7.78 -33.75 -22.67
N LEU A 753 -8.48 -34.88 -22.64
CA LEU A 753 -9.11 -35.44 -21.45
C LEU A 753 -8.51 -36.82 -21.11
N THR A 754 -7.91 -36.93 -19.92
CA THR A 754 -7.30 -38.17 -19.43
C THR A 754 -8.16 -38.80 -18.35
N SER A 755 -8.56 -40.06 -18.51
CA SER A 755 -9.36 -40.77 -17.50
C SER A 755 -8.62 -40.93 -16.17
N ILE A 756 -9.34 -40.67 -15.07
CA ILE A 756 -8.83 -40.80 -13.70
C ILE A 756 -9.60 -41.90 -12.98
N GLN A 757 -10.89 -41.68 -12.72
CA GLN A 757 -11.79 -42.62 -12.05
C GLN A 757 -12.95 -42.96 -12.98
N THR A 758 -13.84 -43.85 -12.54
CA THR A 758 -15.09 -44.12 -13.27
C THR A 758 -15.82 -42.80 -13.52
N ASP A 759 -16.15 -42.56 -14.79
CA ASP A 759 -16.87 -41.38 -15.24
C ASP A 759 -16.16 -40.05 -14.97
N MET A 760 -14.85 -40.03 -14.66
CA MET A 760 -14.10 -38.81 -14.35
C MET A 760 -12.83 -38.67 -15.18
N PHE A 761 -12.63 -37.48 -15.74
CA PHE A 761 -11.51 -37.15 -16.61
C PHE A 761 -10.83 -35.84 -16.19
N LEU A 762 -9.50 -35.85 -16.19
CA LEU A 762 -8.64 -34.67 -16.05
C LEU A 762 -8.53 -33.95 -17.37
N SER A 763 -8.52 -32.62 -17.34
CA SER A 763 -8.21 -31.80 -18.51
C SER A 763 -6.79 -31.28 -18.46
N ASN A 764 -6.18 -31.12 -19.64
CA ASN A 764 -4.94 -30.36 -19.79
C ASN A 764 -5.15 -28.83 -19.80
N ALA A 765 -6.39 -28.37 -19.89
CA ALA A 765 -6.76 -26.96 -19.89
C ALA A 765 -7.22 -26.51 -18.50
N ARG A 766 -6.58 -25.45 -17.99
CA ARG A 766 -6.80 -24.90 -16.64
C ARG A 766 -8.28 -24.55 -16.38
N ASN A 767 -9.00 -24.05 -17.38
CA ASN A 767 -10.38 -23.60 -17.27
C ASN A 767 -11.39 -24.75 -17.09
N ILE A 768 -11.04 -25.97 -17.50
CA ILE A 768 -11.90 -27.16 -17.37
C ILE A 768 -11.16 -28.21 -16.55
N ALA A 769 -10.61 -27.87 -15.38
CA ALA A 769 -9.68 -28.74 -14.65
C ALA A 769 -10.08 -30.24 -14.59
N SER A 770 -11.35 -30.55 -14.37
CA SER A 770 -11.90 -31.90 -14.58
C SER A 770 -13.34 -31.90 -15.09
N ILE A 771 -13.73 -33.02 -15.70
CA ILE A 771 -15.13 -33.35 -15.95
C ILE A 771 -15.55 -34.63 -15.23
N ARG A 772 -16.77 -34.67 -14.72
CA ARG A 772 -17.39 -35.87 -14.14
C ARG A 772 -18.74 -36.14 -14.81
N TYR A 773 -18.86 -37.24 -15.53
CA TYR A 773 -20.09 -37.65 -16.19
C TYR A 773 -21.17 -38.07 -15.19
N THR A 774 -22.41 -37.89 -15.61
CA THR A 774 -23.61 -38.31 -14.91
C THR A 774 -24.37 -39.31 -15.76
N ARG A 775 -25.05 -40.25 -15.09
CA ARG A 775 -25.81 -41.31 -15.75
C ARG A 775 -27.23 -41.36 -15.20
N ASP A 776 -28.17 -41.77 -16.03
CA ASP A 776 -29.54 -42.10 -15.62
C ASP A 776 -29.62 -43.48 -14.94
N ASN A 777 -30.82 -43.86 -14.50
CA ASN A 777 -31.08 -45.17 -13.89
C ASN A 777 -30.83 -46.36 -14.84
N GLN A 778 -30.78 -46.12 -16.15
CA GLN A 778 -30.41 -47.10 -17.17
C GLN A 778 -28.90 -47.10 -17.48
N LYS A 779 -28.10 -46.40 -16.67
CA LYS A 779 -26.65 -46.21 -16.82
C LYS A 779 -26.22 -45.45 -18.08
N LYS A 780 -27.12 -44.76 -18.78
CA LYS A 780 -26.77 -43.94 -19.94
C LYS A 780 -26.29 -42.57 -19.52
N ILE A 781 -25.27 -42.05 -20.20
CA ILE A 781 -24.75 -40.71 -19.92
C ILE A 781 -25.80 -39.65 -20.25
N THR A 782 -26.14 -38.83 -19.26
CA THR A 782 -27.09 -37.71 -19.36
C THR A 782 -26.41 -36.35 -19.47
N GLY A 783 -25.13 -36.25 -19.09
CA GLY A 783 -24.40 -34.99 -19.04
C GLY A 783 -23.08 -35.13 -18.29
N PHE A 784 -22.40 -34.02 -18.05
CA PHE A 784 -21.24 -33.97 -17.16
C PHE A 784 -21.20 -32.68 -16.34
N TYR A 785 -20.45 -32.71 -15.24
CA TYR A 785 -20.09 -31.54 -14.45
C TYR A 785 -18.66 -31.11 -14.75
N ILE A 786 -18.44 -29.83 -15.02
CA ILE A 786 -17.11 -29.21 -14.94
C ILE A 786 -16.83 -28.89 -13.48
N ASN A 787 -15.63 -29.26 -13.02
CA ASN A 787 -15.11 -28.91 -11.70
C ASN A 787 -13.69 -28.36 -11.81
N SER A 788 -13.42 -27.30 -11.08
CA SER A 788 -12.10 -26.71 -10.85
C SER A 788 -11.98 -26.22 -9.40
N ASP A 789 -10.86 -25.57 -9.07
CA ASP A 789 -10.66 -24.82 -7.82
C ASP A 789 -11.53 -23.55 -7.75
N ARG A 790 -12.17 -23.15 -8.86
CA ARG A 790 -12.96 -21.91 -8.99
C ARG A 790 -14.44 -22.11 -9.34
N VAL A 791 -14.80 -23.29 -9.84
CA VAL A 791 -16.15 -23.64 -10.28
C VAL A 791 -16.45 -25.06 -9.81
N LYS A 792 -17.57 -25.26 -9.12
CA LYS A 792 -18.00 -26.57 -8.64
C LYS A 792 -19.33 -26.95 -9.26
N ASN A 793 -19.42 -28.18 -9.74
CA ASN A 793 -20.65 -28.80 -10.21
C ASN A 793 -21.38 -27.99 -11.30
N LEU A 794 -20.64 -27.41 -12.26
CA LEU A 794 -21.24 -26.73 -13.40
C LEU A 794 -21.71 -27.75 -14.44
N PHE A 795 -23.02 -27.96 -14.53
CA PHE A 795 -23.63 -29.02 -15.33
C PHE A 795 -23.73 -28.68 -16.82
N PHE A 796 -23.42 -29.63 -17.68
CA PHE A 796 -23.71 -29.61 -19.11
C PHE A 796 -24.54 -30.84 -19.47
N GLU A 797 -25.71 -30.63 -20.05
CA GLU A 797 -26.64 -31.67 -20.45
C GLU A 797 -26.23 -32.26 -21.80
N LYS A 798 -26.31 -33.59 -21.94
CA LYS A 798 -26.07 -34.27 -23.22
C LYS A 798 -27.26 -34.04 -24.14
N ILE A 799 -27.05 -33.33 -25.25
CA ILE A 799 -28.07 -33.12 -26.26
C ILE A 799 -28.25 -34.40 -27.07
N LYS A 800 -29.50 -34.86 -27.22
CA LYS A 800 -29.86 -35.89 -28.19
C LYS A 800 -29.79 -35.29 -29.59
N ARG A 801 -28.95 -35.86 -30.45
CA ARG A 801 -29.00 -35.59 -31.89
C ARG A 801 -30.24 -36.22 -32.50
#